data_AF-A0A957PCJ3-F1
#
_entry.id   AF-A0A957PCJ3-F1
#
_cell.length_a   1.000
_cell.length_b   1.000
_cell.length_c   1.000
_cell.angle_alpha   90.00
_cell.angle_beta   90.00
_cell.angle_gamma   90.00
#
_symmetry.space_group_name_H-M   'P 1'
#
loop_
_entity.id
_entity.type
_entity.pdbx_description
1 polymer ?
#
loop_
_entity_poly.entity_id
_entity_poly.type
_entity_poly.pdbx_seq_one_letter_code
_entity_poly.pdbx_strand_id
1 'polypeptide(L)'
;MHTNLNPPPTRHSYRRQNAFWLSLAALLLLPLIVLVAYPKAAAPTLHARALLALTGGAIPQDSTPDAPPFTTDRLAIELTDVPALPVDRQFNAYLLKGATATGLLCRDLPVSNGGVNTNCDFPGQNLIRYDTLTFVQESSVFSSTLPTAALTYLRQALAEASGPPANLGYGIGLKTEAKLLADHAGFARDAANADNLAGAKRHTEHVLNILYGEADSRYGDQDNDGVATNPGDGYGLLVYRQKLYDAMQSAAEAGDATLNIQTRAAEVQTALSNIGNGNGDGAWADLFIEKAQALLAESDTAAAQTLAAQMAGLAMRIYQGEELNDNGEIEPIVGEGGAQTAWRYAQYAADYLTADGAGYVRYIDSGSSVSNDALRIKMSGLPAANAGEQYWVYLVGDDGSYFLAGAVDGANGALDATLSASGRNLAGAFNAARITVGYKIAEDMLPTTALGYLCTALDTAQGTPGETGYGVGLATQAQILAAHAGFARDSAQAGNLTSARQHAEHVLNILYGEADARYGDHDNDGLPTNPGDGYGLLAYRQQMDSTLTQAAESSDASDNIRTRVAQVQTALTNIGDGASGDPHWAALLIESSQGLLAAANATEAQTFGAQMAGLAGRIYRGEDLNDNGQIEPIQDEGGALVAFRYAQRAAEYFPQAVDAPVATATPSPSTPAASVTPETSPTSTTSTPTAPTPTTTGTPSTATPPPLGGDAYEGDDQCSDARAIATDGIVQRRNFHQTGDSDWVKFDATSGEQYLIEVNIPDNSVADVALELVAACGGTVLEAQDFQFSPGVRLDYTAANTGSLYMKFANHDPERAGDTVAYELSVRQLSASAAPGLLIIVAGQIKNNDPVQPNIYHVTDAVYQLFKDKGATDDQIYYLAPDLSRTGVDASATAANLEAAITQWADEQAASAQSLTLYLMDHGGQDIFYLDKLRGEWITPTDLHGWLNKLEALRPTLNINVIYEACESGSFIAGDGSISKPGRVVIASTDDVNLAWASDDGAIFSDHFLDSLRRGESLYTSFRSAQIAAQIAHPQQQPWIDGDGDGVGTDDASQTVAAQRGFAFAGTFPDEIWPPFIAEVQPIEPDEQGRGVLRAQVRDDVNVDSVWAVIYPPSYSAPAESEELVQEALPTAVLLDQGNDWYGARFDGFRENGTDRVVFFADDNQGAHARPVSMNVQLGSNDVYLPLIRR
;
A
#
# COMPACT_ATOMS: atom_id res chain seq x y z
N MET A 1 -46.52 -48.63 55.60
CA MET A 1 -47.02 -49.54 54.54
C MET A 1 -45.87 -49.64 53.55
N HIS A 2 -45.15 -50.77 53.52
CA HIS A 2 -45.32 -51.87 52.54
C HIS A 2 -44.39 -51.65 51.33
N THR A 3 -43.28 -52.37 51.20
CA THR A 3 -43.17 -53.50 50.26
C THR A 3 -44.35 -53.62 49.31
N ASN A 4 -44.00 -53.59 48.03
CA ASN A 4 -44.87 -53.98 46.94
C ASN A 4 -46.00 -53.02 46.71
N LEU A 5 -46.10 -52.67 45.43
CA LEU A 5 -47.20 -51.89 44.95
C LEU A 5 -47.15 -50.52 45.63
N ASN A 6 -47.96 -49.57 45.20
CA ASN A 6 -48.15 -48.37 46.03
C ASN A 6 -48.45 -48.81 47.48
N PRO A 7 -48.01 -48.09 48.54
CA PRO A 7 -47.06 -46.95 48.69
C PRO A 7 -46.24 -47.07 50.02
N PRO A 8 -45.77 -46.00 50.75
CA PRO A 8 -44.85 -44.85 50.52
C PRO A 8 -43.54 -44.93 51.39
N PRO A 9 -42.43 -44.18 51.15
CA PRO A 9 -41.72 -43.60 52.33
C PRO A 9 -40.82 -42.36 52.12
N THR A 10 -41.00 -41.39 53.02
CA THR A 10 -40.00 -40.49 53.59
C THR A 10 -38.67 -41.15 53.99
N ARG A 11 -37.63 -40.31 53.94
CA ARG A 11 -36.54 -40.14 54.92
C ARG A 11 -35.67 -41.35 55.26
N HIS A 12 -34.41 -40.95 55.47
CA HIS A 12 -33.63 -41.10 56.69
C HIS A 12 -32.26 -41.63 56.27
N SER A 13 -31.29 -40.75 56.11
CA SER A 13 -30.58 -40.16 57.25
C SER A 13 -30.43 -41.20 58.35
N TYR A 14 -29.30 -41.83 58.49
CA TYR A 14 -28.83 -42.08 59.84
C TYR A 14 -27.39 -41.59 59.86
N ARG A 15 -27.22 -40.43 60.49
CA ARG A 15 -26.89 -40.37 61.92
C ARG A 15 -25.44 -40.79 62.03
N ARG A 16 -24.56 -39.98 62.55
CA ARG A 16 -24.58 -39.20 63.80
C ARG A 16 -23.09 -38.84 63.91
N GLN A 17 -22.63 -37.78 64.53
CA GLN A 17 -23.02 -37.22 65.81
C GLN A 17 -21.99 -36.12 66.06
N ASN A 18 -22.43 -35.06 66.73
CA ASN A 18 -21.67 -34.37 67.79
C ASN A 18 -20.45 -33.56 67.34
N ALA A 19 -20.21 -32.35 67.85
CA ALA A 19 -20.81 -31.66 68.98
C ALA A 19 -20.14 -30.29 69.13
N PHE A 20 -20.94 -29.27 69.46
CA PHE A 20 -20.70 -28.25 70.51
C PHE A 20 -19.46 -27.31 70.38
N TRP A 21 -19.48 -26.00 70.71
CA TRP A 21 -20.31 -25.15 71.59
C TRP A 21 -19.92 -23.64 71.38
N LEU A 22 -20.86 -22.71 71.71
CA LEU A 22 -20.74 -21.32 72.30
C LEU A 22 -19.72 -20.31 71.71
N SER A 23 -19.86 -18.97 71.68
CA SER A 23 -20.85 -17.95 72.06
C SER A 23 -20.24 -16.57 71.71
N LEU A 24 -20.98 -15.65 71.08
CA LEU A 24 -21.54 -14.40 71.62
C LEU A 24 -20.59 -13.17 71.86
N ALA A 25 -20.93 -12.08 71.14
CA ALA A 25 -20.97 -10.65 71.56
C ALA A 25 -19.71 -9.73 71.67
N ALA A 26 -19.62 -8.78 70.74
CA ALA A 26 -19.79 -7.31 70.89
C ALA A 26 -18.82 -6.38 71.69
N LEU A 27 -18.38 -5.33 70.96
CA LEU A 27 -18.11 -3.90 71.29
C LEU A 27 -16.82 -3.40 72.03
N LEU A 28 -16.21 -2.39 71.38
CA LEU A 28 -15.68 -1.08 71.85
C LEU A 28 -14.25 -0.88 72.45
N LEU A 29 -13.61 0.19 71.93
CA LEU A 29 -12.76 1.23 72.56
C LEU A 29 -11.23 1.03 72.77
N LEU A 30 -10.45 1.90 72.09
CA LEU A 30 -9.16 2.53 72.53
C LEU A 30 -9.35 3.31 73.87
N PRO A 31 -8.33 3.64 74.71
CA PRO A 31 -7.01 4.19 74.32
C PRO A 31 -5.76 3.96 75.25
N LEU A 32 -4.57 4.33 74.74
CA LEU A 32 -3.35 4.96 75.32
C LEU A 32 -2.64 4.52 76.65
N ILE A 33 -1.28 4.53 76.56
CA ILE A 33 -0.25 5.16 77.46
C ILE A 33 0.63 4.30 78.42
N VAL A 34 1.95 4.28 78.11
CA VAL A 34 3.17 4.54 78.95
C VAL A 34 3.66 3.45 79.95
N LEU A 35 4.95 3.15 80.20
CA LEU A 35 6.30 3.50 79.68
C LEU A 35 7.35 2.79 80.59
N VAL A 36 8.60 2.66 80.10
CA VAL A 36 9.90 2.53 80.85
C VAL A 36 10.30 1.12 81.34
N ALA A 37 11.55 0.64 81.24
CA ALA A 37 12.74 0.88 80.41
C ALA A 37 13.81 -0.15 80.84
N TYR A 38 14.75 -0.49 79.96
CA TYR A 38 16.13 -0.89 80.31
C TYR A 38 17.12 -0.37 79.22
N PRO A 39 18.41 -0.17 79.54
CA PRO A 39 19.21 0.95 79.02
C PRO A 39 20.16 0.66 77.84
N LYS A 40 20.43 1.77 77.13
CA LYS A 40 21.42 2.12 76.09
C LYS A 40 22.70 1.25 75.96
N ALA A 41 22.90 0.76 74.74
CA ALA A 41 24.20 0.67 74.05
C ALA A 41 24.15 1.54 72.77
N ALA A 42 25.30 2.07 72.35
CA ALA A 42 25.43 3.13 71.33
C ALA A 42 24.81 2.80 69.97
N ALA A 43 24.18 3.81 69.36
CA ALA A 43 23.52 3.72 68.06
C ALA A 43 24.53 3.44 66.93
N PRO A 44 24.31 2.39 66.11
CA PRO A 44 24.74 2.45 64.72
C PRO A 44 23.73 3.33 63.97
N THR A 45 24.21 4.38 63.32
CA THR A 45 23.46 5.09 62.29
C THR A 45 23.09 4.12 61.18
N LEU A 46 21.89 3.54 61.24
CA LEU A 46 21.23 2.92 60.10
C LEU A 46 20.94 4.02 59.07
N HIS A 47 21.81 4.15 58.07
CA HIS A 47 21.43 4.82 56.84
C HIS A 47 20.42 3.90 56.15
N ALA A 48 19.16 4.33 56.14
CA ALA A 48 18.11 3.69 55.37
C ALA A 48 18.55 3.60 53.90
N ARG A 49 18.60 2.38 53.35
CA ARG A 49 18.51 2.16 51.91
C ARG A 49 17.10 2.59 51.51
N ALA A 50 16.94 3.79 50.98
CA ALA A 50 15.77 4.11 50.18
C ALA A 50 16.04 3.52 48.80
N LEU A 51 15.51 2.32 48.51
CA LEU A 51 15.17 1.99 47.13
C LEU A 51 14.10 3.03 46.73
N LEU A 52 14.42 3.93 45.79
CA LEU A 52 13.37 4.61 45.05
C LEU A 52 12.71 3.53 44.19
N ALA A 53 11.50 3.12 44.55
CA ALA A 53 10.71 2.25 43.71
C ALA A 53 10.14 3.11 42.59
N LEU A 54 10.48 2.81 41.34
CA LEU A 54 9.76 3.33 40.19
C LEU A 54 8.27 2.96 40.38
N THR A 55 7.35 3.92 40.27
CA THR A 55 5.91 3.65 40.37
C THR A 55 5.15 4.21 39.17
N GLY A 56 4.14 3.50 38.69
CA GLY A 56 3.43 3.80 37.45
C GLY A 56 3.43 2.60 36.50
N GLY A 57 3.09 2.86 35.23
CA GLY A 57 2.93 1.82 34.23
C GLY A 57 3.08 2.32 32.80
N ALA A 58 2.95 1.40 31.86
CA ALA A 58 2.84 1.72 30.44
C ALA A 58 1.70 0.93 29.81
N ILE A 59 0.83 1.61 29.09
CA ILE A 59 -0.40 1.06 28.53
C ILE A 59 -0.28 0.99 27.01
N PRO A 60 -0.29 -0.22 26.43
CA PRO A 60 -0.59 -0.39 25.01
C PRO A 60 -2.03 0.05 24.77
N GLN A 61 -2.25 1.00 23.88
CA GLN A 61 -3.58 1.48 23.51
C GLN A 61 -3.62 1.92 22.04
N ASP A 62 -4.81 2.29 21.58
CA ASP A 62 -5.03 2.84 20.25
C ASP A 62 -4.60 4.31 20.18
N SER A 63 -3.84 4.68 19.15
CA SER A 63 -3.47 6.07 18.87
C SER A 63 -4.67 6.90 18.40
N THR A 64 -5.68 6.25 17.79
CA THR A 64 -6.95 6.79 17.28
C THR A 64 -8.16 6.11 17.93
N PRO A 65 -8.36 6.22 19.25
CA PRO A 65 -9.24 5.34 20.02
C PRO A 65 -10.75 5.46 19.72
N ASP A 66 -11.17 6.37 18.86
CA ASP A 66 -12.57 6.62 18.47
C ASP A 66 -12.86 6.30 16.99
N ALA A 67 -11.86 5.86 16.23
CA ALA A 67 -11.99 5.61 14.80
C ALA A 67 -11.20 4.34 14.38
N PRO A 68 -11.68 3.57 13.40
CA PRO A 68 -10.95 2.46 12.84
C PRO A 68 -9.72 2.97 12.04
N PRO A 69 -8.69 2.14 11.85
CA PRO A 69 -8.62 0.76 12.27
C PRO A 69 -8.32 0.71 13.78
N PHE A 70 -9.11 -0.08 14.52
CA PHE A 70 -8.86 -0.26 15.95
C PHE A 70 -7.57 -1.05 16.13
N THR A 71 -6.53 -0.38 16.63
CA THR A 71 -5.19 -0.96 16.80
C THR A 71 -4.70 -0.75 18.22
N THR A 72 -3.60 -1.42 18.57
CA THR A 72 -2.89 -1.16 19.82
C THR A 72 -1.51 -0.66 19.44
N ASP A 73 -1.41 0.52 18.84
CA ASP A 73 -0.20 1.06 18.20
C ASP A 73 0.48 2.19 19.00
N ARG A 74 -0.09 2.64 20.11
CA ARG A 74 0.48 3.62 21.03
C ARG A 74 0.87 3.00 22.36
N LEU A 75 2.09 3.29 22.83
CA LEU A 75 2.51 3.04 24.20
C LEU A 75 2.41 4.33 25.01
N ALA A 76 1.42 4.44 25.91
CA ALA A 76 1.34 5.55 26.85
C ALA A 76 2.11 5.21 28.12
N ILE A 77 3.12 6.02 28.46
CA ILE A 77 4.01 5.79 29.60
C ILE A 77 3.73 6.83 30.67
N GLU A 78 3.34 6.36 31.85
CA GLU A 78 3.13 7.18 33.04
C GLU A 78 3.95 6.63 34.20
N LEU A 79 5.11 7.24 34.46
CA LEU A 79 6.02 6.85 35.54
C LEU A 79 6.29 8.02 36.49
N THR A 80 6.54 7.66 37.74
CA THR A 80 7.01 8.56 38.81
C THR A 80 8.18 7.92 39.55
N ASP A 81 8.92 8.74 40.30
CA ASP A 81 10.15 8.36 41.00
C ASP A 81 11.28 7.85 40.08
N VAL A 82 11.31 8.32 38.83
CA VAL A 82 12.39 8.07 37.87
C VAL A 82 13.70 8.72 38.39
N PRO A 83 14.81 7.97 38.49
CA PRO A 83 16.09 8.51 38.94
C PRO A 83 16.57 9.71 38.10
N ALA A 84 17.27 10.66 38.74
CA ALA A 84 17.84 11.80 38.02
C ALA A 84 18.88 11.33 37.00
N LEU A 85 18.71 11.75 35.74
CA LEU A 85 19.60 11.39 34.65
C LEU A 85 20.92 12.18 34.72
N PRO A 86 22.09 11.52 34.68
CA PRO A 86 23.33 12.16 34.26
C PRO A 86 23.18 12.95 32.96
N VAL A 87 23.91 14.07 32.87
CA VAL A 87 23.77 15.09 31.79
C VAL A 87 24.07 14.52 30.39
N ASP A 88 24.81 13.43 30.31
CA ASP A 88 25.24 12.75 29.09
C ASP A 88 24.40 11.52 28.73
N ARG A 89 23.28 11.28 29.43
CA ARG A 89 22.49 10.06 29.30
C ARG A 89 21.05 10.34 28.86
N GLN A 90 20.55 9.51 27.96
CA GLN A 90 19.16 9.45 27.52
C GLN A 90 18.41 8.37 28.31
N PHE A 91 17.11 8.55 28.49
CA PHE A 91 16.21 7.55 29.08
C PHE A 91 15.31 7.00 27.99
N ASN A 92 15.41 5.70 27.73
CA ASN A 92 14.77 5.04 26.60
C ASN A 92 13.93 3.86 27.09
N ALA A 93 12.83 3.55 26.40
CA ALA A 93 12.05 2.35 26.60
C ALA A 93 12.13 1.42 25.38
N TYR A 94 12.30 0.13 25.63
CA TYR A 94 12.36 -0.92 24.64
C TYR A 94 11.22 -1.89 24.86
N LEU A 95 10.35 -2.00 23.86
CA LEU A 95 9.27 -2.96 23.83
C LEU A 95 9.76 -4.18 23.03
N LEU A 96 9.94 -5.32 23.68
CA LEU A 96 10.62 -6.51 23.14
C LEU A 96 9.66 -7.70 23.06
N LYS A 97 9.92 -8.58 22.08
CA LYS A 97 9.15 -9.81 21.86
C LYS A 97 10.03 -11.05 22.08
N GLY A 98 9.82 -11.76 23.19
CA GLY A 98 10.37 -13.10 23.45
C GLY A 98 11.88 -13.27 23.24
N ALA A 99 12.30 -14.47 22.80
CA ALA A 99 13.71 -14.86 22.62
C ALA A 99 14.41 -14.24 21.38
N THR A 100 13.72 -13.41 20.58
CA THR A 100 14.26 -12.89 19.32
C THR A 100 14.91 -11.52 19.43
N ALA A 101 14.77 -10.81 20.56
CA ALA A 101 15.34 -9.48 20.83
C ALA A 101 15.03 -8.37 19.78
N THR A 102 14.11 -8.64 18.85
CA THR A 102 13.48 -7.63 17.99
C THR A 102 12.47 -6.83 18.79
N GLY A 103 12.50 -5.50 18.66
CA GLY A 103 11.69 -4.62 19.49
C GLY A 103 11.44 -3.24 18.91
N LEU A 104 10.59 -2.48 19.58
CA LEU A 104 10.31 -1.08 19.28
C LEU A 104 10.98 -0.20 20.34
N LEU A 105 11.53 0.94 19.91
CA LEU A 105 12.22 1.89 20.78
C LEU A 105 11.39 3.15 20.93
N CYS A 106 11.02 3.49 22.16
CA CYS A 106 10.62 4.83 22.51
C CYS A 106 11.82 5.61 23.05
N ARG A 107 12.32 6.54 22.23
CA ARG A 107 13.55 7.29 22.49
C ARG A 107 13.29 8.58 23.25
N ASP A 108 14.28 9.01 24.03
CA ASP A 108 14.37 10.35 24.63
C ASP A 108 13.17 10.69 25.52
N LEU A 109 12.79 9.74 26.39
CA LEU A 109 11.70 9.92 27.32
C LEU A 109 11.97 11.14 28.23
N PRO A 110 11.08 12.16 28.22
CA PRO A 110 11.31 13.38 28.96
C PRO A 110 11.12 13.12 30.47
N VAL A 111 12.21 13.21 31.23
CA VAL A 111 12.16 13.11 32.70
C VAL A 111 12.04 14.51 33.30
N SER A 112 10.87 14.82 33.89
CA SER A 112 10.61 16.10 34.56
C SER A 112 10.18 15.87 36.01
N ASN A 113 10.90 16.46 36.96
CA ASN A 113 10.67 16.30 38.40
C ASN A 113 10.56 14.82 38.86
N GLY A 114 11.30 13.92 38.22
CA GLY A 114 11.24 12.49 38.50
C GLY A 114 10.02 11.77 37.90
N GLY A 115 9.25 12.42 37.03
CA GLY A 115 8.14 11.80 36.30
C GLY A 115 8.39 11.73 34.79
N VAL A 116 7.77 10.74 34.14
CA VAL A 116 7.65 10.60 32.68
C VAL A 116 6.16 10.48 32.38
N ASN A 117 5.65 11.36 31.53
CA ASN A 117 4.30 11.26 30.97
C ASN A 117 4.42 11.55 29.48
N THR A 118 4.41 10.50 28.66
CA THR A 118 4.59 10.62 27.21
C THR A 118 3.92 9.47 26.49
N ASN A 119 3.55 9.72 25.23
CA ASN A 119 3.10 8.70 24.30
C ASN A 119 4.21 8.38 23.30
N CYS A 120 4.26 7.13 22.91
CA CYS A 120 5.13 6.63 21.86
C CYS A 120 4.25 5.94 20.83
N ASP A 121 4.07 6.56 19.67
CA ASP A 121 3.21 6.05 18.61
C ASP A 121 4.04 5.21 17.65
N PHE A 122 3.55 4.02 17.32
CA PHE A 122 4.16 3.06 16.41
C PHE A 122 3.15 2.67 15.32
N PRO A 123 2.81 3.59 14.41
CA PRO A 123 1.78 3.34 13.40
C PRO A 123 2.06 2.04 12.64
N GLY A 124 1.01 1.23 12.46
CA GLY A 124 1.10 -0.08 11.78
C GLY A 124 1.61 -1.23 12.67
N GLN A 125 1.99 -0.97 13.93
CA GLN A 125 2.38 -2.02 14.87
C GLN A 125 1.24 -2.37 15.82
N ASN A 126 1.11 -3.66 16.16
CA ASN A 126 0.23 -4.09 17.26
C ASN A 126 1.08 -4.44 18.48
N LEU A 127 1.16 -3.50 19.42
CA LEU A 127 2.01 -3.56 20.60
C LEU A 127 1.65 -4.70 21.56
N ILE A 128 0.45 -5.28 21.45
CA ILE A 128 0.06 -6.46 22.23
C ILE A 128 0.93 -7.70 21.92
N ARG A 129 1.65 -7.70 20.79
CA ARG A 129 2.56 -8.79 20.38
C ARG A 129 3.87 -8.83 21.18
N TYR A 130 4.15 -7.81 21.96
CA TYR A 130 5.39 -7.69 22.72
C TYR A 130 5.12 -8.08 24.18
N ASP A 131 6.01 -8.88 24.74
CA ASP A 131 5.82 -9.44 26.08
C ASP A 131 6.66 -8.72 27.13
N THR A 132 7.65 -7.93 26.73
CA THR A 132 8.64 -7.36 27.63
C THR A 132 8.77 -5.86 27.39
N LEU A 133 8.80 -5.07 28.46
CA LEU A 133 9.09 -3.64 28.42
C LEU A 133 10.29 -3.33 29.31
N THR A 134 11.36 -2.78 28.73
CA THR A 134 12.61 -2.50 29.42
C THR A 134 12.97 -1.01 29.32
N PHE A 135 13.26 -0.38 30.45
CA PHE A 135 13.77 1.00 30.51
C PHE A 135 15.27 1.01 30.71
N VAL A 136 15.98 1.77 29.88
CA VAL A 136 17.45 1.86 29.90
C VAL A 136 17.87 3.32 29.96
N GLN A 137 18.93 3.58 30.73
CA GLN A 137 19.65 4.84 30.70
C GLN A 137 20.99 4.65 30.00
N GLU A 138 21.23 5.36 28.90
CA GLU A 138 22.37 5.08 28.02
C GLU A 138 22.88 6.31 27.25
N SER A 139 24.05 6.17 26.62
CA SER A 139 24.60 7.15 25.67
C SER A 139 25.17 6.43 24.45
N SER A 140 24.96 6.99 23.26
CA SER A 140 25.59 6.47 22.03
C SER A 140 27.10 6.68 22.06
N VAL A 141 27.86 5.61 21.79
CA VAL A 141 29.33 5.62 21.70
C VAL A 141 29.86 5.26 20.32
N PHE A 142 29.02 4.68 19.47
CA PHE A 142 29.27 4.42 18.06
C PHE A 142 27.96 4.50 17.28
N SER A 143 28.03 5.09 16.09
CA SER A 143 26.96 5.05 15.10
C SER A 143 27.61 5.08 13.71
N SER A 144 27.16 4.21 12.82
CA SER A 144 27.59 4.18 11.43
C SER A 144 26.42 3.73 10.57
N THR A 145 26.26 4.35 9.40
CA THR A 145 25.17 4.10 8.44
C THR A 145 25.80 3.84 7.09
N LEU A 146 25.32 2.81 6.39
CA LEU A 146 25.77 2.48 5.04
C LEU A 146 25.20 3.49 4.03
N PRO A 147 25.95 3.83 2.95
CA PRO A 147 25.47 4.76 1.94
C PRO A 147 24.28 4.19 1.17
N THR A 148 23.17 4.94 1.09
CA THR A 148 21.88 4.48 0.56
C THR A 148 21.95 3.99 -0.89
N ALA A 149 22.60 4.73 -1.80
CA ALA A 149 22.63 4.36 -3.21
C ALA A 149 23.53 3.13 -3.44
N ALA A 150 24.70 3.07 -2.79
CA ALA A 150 25.54 1.87 -2.80
C ALA A 150 24.86 0.66 -2.13
N LEU A 151 24.08 0.87 -1.06
CA LEU A 151 23.41 -0.18 -0.30
C LEU A 151 22.40 -0.97 -1.14
N THR A 152 21.70 -0.33 -2.08
CA THR A 152 20.80 -1.00 -3.03
C THR A 152 21.50 -2.16 -3.75
N TYR A 153 22.70 -1.92 -4.27
CA TYR A 153 23.48 -2.93 -4.99
C TYR A 153 24.16 -3.93 -4.05
N LEU A 154 24.59 -3.49 -2.86
CA LEU A 154 25.10 -4.40 -1.83
C LEU A 154 24.03 -5.38 -1.36
N ARG A 155 22.76 -4.98 -1.27
CA ARG A 155 21.65 -5.89 -0.97
C ARG A 155 21.43 -6.93 -2.07
N GLN A 156 21.57 -6.56 -3.34
CA GLN A 156 21.56 -7.53 -4.44
C GLN A 156 22.71 -8.53 -4.36
N ALA A 157 23.90 -8.07 -3.95
CA ALA A 157 25.04 -8.95 -3.76
C ALA A 157 24.88 -9.88 -2.54
N LEU A 158 24.31 -9.37 -1.44
CA LEU A 158 24.35 -10.01 -0.12
C LEU A 158 23.06 -10.67 0.34
N ALA A 159 21.91 -10.22 -0.13
CA ALA A 159 20.64 -10.57 0.47
C ALA A 159 19.62 -11.07 -0.55
N GLU A 160 19.13 -10.18 -1.40
CA GLU A 160 18.03 -10.48 -2.32
C GLU A 160 18.25 -9.78 -3.65
N ALA A 161 18.07 -10.51 -4.75
CA ALA A 161 18.17 -9.98 -6.09
C ALA A 161 17.04 -10.54 -6.98
N SER A 162 16.51 -9.70 -7.87
CA SER A 162 15.51 -10.12 -8.84
C SER A 162 16.13 -11.03 -9.92
N GLY A 163 15.45 -12.13 -10.24
CA GLY A 163 15.79 -13.03 -11.35
C GLY A 163 16.25 -14.43 -10.92
N PRO A 164 17.21 -14.58 -9.99
CA PRO A 164 17.55 -15.88 -9.41
C PRO A 164 16.35 -16.58 -8.75
N PRO A 165 16.31 -17.92 -8.72
CA PRO A 165 15.33 -18.68 -7.95
C PRO A 165 15.31 -18.23 -6.48
N ALA A 166 14.10 -18.11 -5.90
CA ALA A 166 13.88 -17.60 -4.54
C ALA A 166 14.50 -16.21 -4.27
N ASN A 167 14.71 -15.41 -5.32
CA ASN A 167 15.36 -14.10 -5.29
C ASN A 167 16.71 -14.10 -4.57
N LEU A 168 17.46 -15.21 -4.59
CA LEU A 168 18.72 -15.30 -3.86
C LEU A 168 19.71 -14.21 -4.27
N GLY A 169 20.30 -13.52 -3.28
CA GLY A 169 21.38 -12.57 -3.52
C GLY A 169 22.54 -13.22 -4.30
N TYR A 170 23.15 -12.48 -5.23
CA TYR A 170 24.05 -13.06 -6.23
C TYR A 170 25.27 -13.77 -5.62
N GLY A 171 25.78 -13.27 -4.49
CA GLY A 171 26.90 -13.91 -3.79
C GLY A 171 26.51 -15.20 -3.05
N ILE A 172 25.27 -15.28 -2.56
CA ILE A 172 24.70 -16.49 -1.94
C ILE A 172 24.56 -17.59 -3.00
N GLY A 173 23.94 -17.25 -4.13
CA GLY A 173 23.77 -18.18 -5.25
C GLY A 173 25.11 -18.68 -5.80
N LEU A 174 26.06 -17.76 -6.03
CA LEU A 174 27.41 -18.12 -6.48
C LEU A 174 28.10 -19.14 -5.56
N LYS A 175 28.12 -18.89 -4.25
CA LYS A 175 28.76 -19.78 -3.26
C LYS A 175 28.06 -21.14 -3.21
N THR A 176 26.73 -21.15 -3.33
CA THR A 176 25.90 -22.37 -3.25
C THR A 176 26.10 -23.25 -4.48
N GLU A 177 25.96 -22.69 -5.67
CA GLU A 177 26.16 -23.43 -6.93
C GLU A 177 27.63 -23.88 -7.09
N ALA A 178 28.61 -23.07 -6.66
CA ALA A 178 30.02 -23.48 -6.67
C ALA A 178 30.31 -24.65 -5.71
N LYS A 179 29.66 -24.69 -4.55
CA LYS A 179 29.75 -25.85 -3.65
C LYS A 179 29.16 -27.09 -4.30
N LEU A 180 27.98 -26.97 -4.91
CA LEU A 180 27.29 -28.09 -5.54
C LEU A 180 28.07 -28.63 -6.75
N LEU A 181 28.65 -27.74 -7.55
CA LEU A 181 29.62 -28.08 -8.61
C LEU A 181 30.77 -28.93 -8.06
N ALA A 182 31.37 -28.52 -6.94
CA ALA A 182 32.48 -29.24 -6.30
C ALA A 182 32.06 -30.62 -5.76
N ASP A 183 30.88 -30.72 -5.14
CA ASP A 183 30.35 -31.99 -4.63
C ASP A 183 30.10 -32.98 -5.80
N HIS A 184 29.46 -32.54 -6.88
CA HIS A 184 29.20 -33.37 -8.06
C HIS A 184 30.47 -33.73 -8.84
N ALA A 185 31.46 -32.84 -8.91
CA ALA A 185 32.76 -33.18 -9.48
C ALA A 185 33.48 -34.25 -8.64
N GLY A 186 33.33 -34.19 -7.31
CA GLY A 186 33.74 -35.25 -6.38
C GLY A 186 33.05 -36.58 -6.67
N PHE A 187 31.73 -36.58 -6.88
CA PHE A 187 30.99 -37.78 -7.23
C PHE A 187 31.41 -38.37 -8.59
N ALA A 188 31.71 -37.53 -9.58
CA ALA A 188 32.26 -37.98 -10.86
C ALA A 188 33.60 -38.70 -10.68
N ARG A 189 34.50 -38.15 -9.85
CA ARG A 189 35.78 -38.77 -9.49
C ARG A 189 35.58 -40.09 -8.76
N ASP A 190 34.70 -40.12 -7.77
CA ASP A 190 34.46 -41.33 -6.97
C ASP A 190 33.80 -42.44 -7.80
N ALA A 191 32.91 -42.09 -8.72
CA ALA A 191 32.35 -43.01 -9.70
C ALA A 191 33.42 -43.57 -10.66
N ALA A 192 34.32 -42.72 -11.19
CA ALA A 192 35.42 -43.17 -12.03
C ALA A 192 36.38 -44.11 -11.29
N ASN A 193 36.71 -43.81 -10.03
CA ASN A 193 37.54 -44.66 -9.17
C ASN A 193 36.88 -45.99 -8.82
N ALA A 194 35.56 -46.05 -8.83
CA ALA A 194 34.77 -47.27 -8.64
C ALA A 194 34.54 -48.06 -9.96
N ASP A 195 35.27 -47.73 -11.03
CA ASP A 195 35.10 -48.29 -12.38
C ASP A 195 33.67 -48.11 -12.96
N ASN A 196 32.99 -47.03 -12.57
CA ASN A 196 31.64 -46.69 -13.06
C ASN A 196 31.70 -45.49 -14.02
N LEU A 197 32.04 -45.75 -15.30
CA LEU A 197 32.14 -44.69 -16.33
C LEU A 197 30.82 -43.95 -16.55
N ALA A 198 29.69 -44.66 -16.55
CA ALA A 198 28.38 -44.04 -16.75
C ALA A 198 28.03 -43.07 -15.62
N GLY A 199 28.31 -43.44 -14.37
CA GLY A 199 28.14 -42.54 -13.23
C GLY A 199 29.09 -41.34 -13.28
N ALA A 200 30.33 -41.53 -13.75
CA ALA A 200 31.27 -40.44 -13.93
C ALA A 200 30.78 -39.44 -15.00
N LYS A 201 30.27 -39.92 -16.14
CA LYS A 201 29.72 -39.07 -17.20
C LYS A 201 28.45 -38.33 -16.76
N ARG A 202 27.52 -39.00 -16.08
CA ARG A 202 26.31 -38.35 -15.53
C ARG A 202 26.65 -37.22 -14.57
N HIS A 203 27.54 -37.46 -13.62
CA HIS A 203 27.95 -36.39 -12.71
C HIS A 203 28.79 -35.30 -13.42
N THR A 204 29.40 -35.61 -14.57
CA THR A 204 30.05 -34.61 -15.43
C THR A 204 29.03 -33.77 -16.20
N GLU A 205 27.90 -34.33 -16.60
CA GLU A 205 26.74 -33.55 -17.09
C GLU A 205 26.23 -32.60 -16.02
N HIS A 206 25.96 -33.12 -14.81
CA HIS A 206 25.44 -32.32 -13.71
C HIS A 206 26.27 -31.05 -13.48
N VAL A 207 27.60 -31.18 -13.44
CA VAL A 207 28.48 -30.03 -13.19
C VAL A 207 28.51 -29.04 -14.36
N LEU A 208 28.38 -29.49 -15.61
CA LEU A 208 28.27 -28.57 -16.74
C LEU A 208 26.94 -27.81 -16.70
N ASN A 209 25.84 -28.50 -16.37
CA ASN A 209 24.52 -27.89 -16.28
C ASN A 209 24.39 -26.93 -15.07
N ILE A 210 25.01 -27.24 -13.93
CA ILE A 210 25.19 -26.28 -12.81
C ILE A 210 25.99 -25.05 -13.25
N LEU A 211 27.06 -25.25 -14.02
CA LEU A 211 27.95 -24.17 -14.44
C LEU A 211 27.23 -23.18 -15.37
N TYR A 212 26.45 -23.70 -16.32
CA TYR A 212 25.81 -22.93 -17.38
C TYR A 212 24.44 -22.36 -17.00
N GLY A 213 23.58 -23.14 -16.34
CA GLY A 213 22.17 -22.78 -16.13
C GLY A 213 21.31 -22.99 -17.38
N GLU A 214 19.99 -23.11 -17.21
CA GLU A 214 19.04 -23.53 -18.25
C GLU A 214 18.90 -22.53 -19.41
N ALA A 215 19.16 -21.24 -19.14
CA ALA A 215 19.10 -20.19 -20.15
C ALA A 215 20.33 -20.14 -21.07
N ASP A 216 21.43 -20.81 -20.71
CA ASP A 216 22.64 -20.85 -21.52
C ASP A 216 22.50 -21.92 -22.62
N SER A 217 22.80 -21.55 -23.86
CA SER A 217 22.74 -22.44 -25.03
C SER A 217 23.60 -23.73 -24.92
N ARG A 218 24.56 -23.77 -23.99
CA ARG A 218 25.42 -24.93 -23.72
C ARG A 218 24.79 -25.93 -22.76
N TYR A 219 23.67 -25.59 -22.10
CA TYR A 219 22.90 -26.48 -21.26
C TYR A 219 22.27 -27.62 -22.07
N GLY A 220 22.22 -28.83 -21.50
CA GLY A 220 21.53 -29.95 -22.13
C GLY A 220 21.96 -31.32 -21.63
N ASP A 221 21.59 -32.34 -22.40
CA ASP A 221 22.03 -33.73 -22.23
C ASP A 221 23.47 -33.86 -22.73
N GLN A 222 24.42 -33.85 -21.80
CA GLN A 222 25.86 -33.83 -22.10
C GLN A 222 26.43 -35.24 -22.21
N ASP A 223 25.85 -36.22 -21.49
CA ASP A 223 26.32 -37.60 -21.52
C ASP A 223 25.64 -38.47 -22.58
N ASN A 224 24.63 -37.91 -23.27
CA ASN A 224 23.85 -38.51 -24.34
C ASN A 224 23.02 -39.72 -23.88
N ASP A 225 22.56 -39.72 -22.62
CA ASP A 225 21.66 -40.75 -22.09
C ASP A 225 20.18 -40.50 -22.42
N GLY A 226 19.88 -39.35 -23.03
CA GLY A 226 18.55 -38.93 -23.47
C GLY A 226 17.84 -37.99 -22.49
N VAL A 227 18.46 -37.62 -21.36
CA VAL A 227 17.86 -36.76 -20.33
C VAL A 227 18.85 -35.71 -19.85
N ALA A 228 18.52 -34.43 -20.03
CA ALA A 228 19.26 -33.34 -19.40
C ALA A 228 18.93 -33.27 -17.91
N THR A 229 19.94 -33.38 -17.05
CA THR A 229 19.78 -33.30 -15.59
C THR A 229 20.58 -32.15 -14.99
N ASN A 230 19.93 -31.39 -14.11
CA ASN A 230 20.56 -30.32 -13.35
C ASN A 230 20.18 -30.48 -11.87
N PRO A 231 21.12 -30.82 -10.98
CA PRO A 231 20.86 -30.87 -9.54
C PRO A 231 20.95 -29.48 -8.88
N GLY A 232 21.41 -28.45 -9.60
CA GLY A 232 21.45 -27.06 -9.14
C GLY A 232 20.13 -26.33 -9.36
N ASP A 233 20.13 -25.03 -9.10
CA ASP A 233 18.92 -24.21 -9.13
C ASP A 233 18.44 -23.81 -10.54
N GLY A 234 19.21 -24.15 -11.57
CA GLY A 234 18.89 -23.82 -12.98
C GLY A 234 19.33 -22.43 -13.44
N TYR A 235 19.79 -21.55 -12.53
CA TYR A 235 20.19 -20.18 -12.89
C TYR A 235 21.60 -20.10 -13.50
N GLY A 236 22.50 -20.97 -13.03
CA GLY A 236 23.85 -21.10 -13.55
C GLY A 236 24.90 -20.32 -12.76
N LEU A 237 25.98 -21.02 -12.37
CA LEU A 237 27.10 -20.45 -11.61
C LEU A 237 27.75 -19.26 -12.34
N LEU A 238 27.95 -19.37 -13.66
CA LEU A 238 28.55 -18.28 -14.45
C LEU A 238 27.64 -17.03 -14.52
N VAL A 239 26.33 -17.23 -14.48
CA VAL A 239 25.36 -16.12 -14.43
C VAL A 239 25.43 -15.42 -13.07
N TYR A 240 25.41 -16.18 -11.96
CA TYR A 240 25.64 -15.61 -10.63
C TYR A 240 26.97 -14.85 -10.53
N ARG A 241 28.03 -15.42 -11.11
CA ARG A 241 29.36 -14.81 -11.12
C ARG A 241 29.36 -13.46 -11.85
N GLN A 242 28.65 -13.35 -12.98
CA GLN A 242 28.54 -12.10 -13.72
C GLN A 242 27.67 -11.09 -12.97
N LYS A 243 26.51 -11.52 -12.46
CA LYS A 243 25.60 -10.64 -11.73
C LYS A 243 26.20 -10.09 -10.44
N LEU A 244 26.99 -10.89 -9.71
CA LEU A 244 27.74 -10.40 -8.57
C LEU A 244 28.82 -9.38 -8.98
N TYR A 245 29.49 -9.60 -10.12
CA TYR A 245 30.46 -8.64 -10.65
C TYR A 245 29.80 -7.28 -10.92
N ASP A 246 28.65 -7.29 -11.61
CA ASP A 246 27.91 -6.10 -12.00
C ASP A 246 27.34 -5.36 -10.78
N ALA A 247 26.80 -6.09 -9.80
CA ALA A 247 26.29 -5.51 -8.55
C ALA A 247 27.42 -4.83 -7.74
N MET A 248 28.58 -5.48 -7.61
CA MET A 248 29.71 -4.89 -6.91
C MET A 248 30.31 -3.70 -7.66
N GLN A 249 30.30 -3.72 -9.00
CA GLN A 249 30.69 -2.57 -9.80
C GLN A 249 29.75 -1.38 -9.56
N SER A 250 28.45 -1.62 -9.64
CA SER A 250 27.42 -0.58 -9.41
C SER A 250 27.51 -0.01 -8.00
N ALA A 251 27.77 -0.86 -6.98
CA ALA A 251 28.01 -0.41 -5.61
C ALA A 251 29.24 0.51 -5.48
N ALA A 252 30.31 0.24 -6.24
CA ALA A 252 31.54 1.04 -6.21
C ALA A 252 31.42 2.37 -6.99
N GLU A 253 30.57 2.39 -8.02
CA GLU A 253 30.32 3.56 -8.89
C GLU A 253 29.19 4.45 -8.39
N ALA A 254 28.39 3.99 -7.41
CA ALA A 254 27.37 4.79 -6.76
C ALA A 254 27.96 6.10 -6.20
N GLY A 255 27.19 7.19 -6.33
CA GLY A 255 27.66 8.54 -5.98
C GLY A 255 28.05 8.72 -4.51
N ASP A 256 27.59 7.84 -3.63
CA ASP A 256 27.85 7.84 -2.18
C ASP A 256 28.79 6.69 -1.73
N ALA A 257 29.39 5.95 -2.66
CA ALA A 257 30.25 4.82 -2.35
C ALA A 257 31.46 5.22 -1.49
N THR A 258 31.68 4.48 -0.38
CA THR A 258 32.87 4.69 0.46
C THR A 258 34.11 4.04 -0.14
N LEU A 259 35.30 4.48 0.30
CA LEU A 259 36.57 3.85 -0.09
C LEU A 259 36.61 2.36 0.28
N ASN A 260 35.95 1.96 1.39
CA ASN A 260 35.83 0.54 1.74
C ASN A 260 35.03 -0.21 0.67
N ILE A 261 33.86 0.30 0.27
CA ILE A 261 33.04 -0.32 -0.78
C ILE A 261 33.84 -0.45 -2.08
N GLN A 262 34.50 0.63 -2.52
CA GLN A 262 35.33 0.62 -3.73
C GLN A 262 36.47 -0.41 -3.67
N THR A 263 37.17 -0.48 -2.54
CA THR A 263 38.29 -1.41 -2.34
C THR A 263 37.79 -2.86 -2.34
N ARG A 264 36.73 -3.15 -1.59
CA ARG A 264 36.17 -4.51 -1.47
C ARG A 264 35.52 -4.97 -2.77
N ALA A 265 34.88 -4.07 -3.51
CA ALA A 265 34.36 -4.38 -4.84
C ALA A 265 35.48 -4.83 -5.81
N ALA A 266 36.60 -4.10 -5.86
CA ALA A 266 37.73 -4.46 -6.71
C ALA A 266 38.36 -5.82 -6.35
N GLU A 267 38.42 -6.15 -5.06
CA GLU A 267 38.86 -7.45 -4.56
C GLU A 267 37.87 -8.57 -4.95
N VAL A 268 36.56 -8.35 -4.79
CA VAL A 268 35.54 -9.31 -5.25
C VAL A 268 35.69 -9.56 -6.75
N GLN A 269 35.82 -8.50 -7.55
CA GLN A 269 36.04 -8.61 -8.99
C GLN A 269 37.30 -9.42 -9.34
N THR A 270 38.37 -9.31 -8.54
CA THR A 270 39.59 -10.10 -8.72
C THR A 270 39.35 -11.59 -8.47
N ALA A 271 38.64 -11.95 -7.39
CA ALA A 271 38.28 -13.34 -7.12
C ALA A 271 37.35 -13.92 -8.21
N LEU A 272 36.38 -13.15 -8.71
CA LEU A 272 35.49 -13.57 -9.79
C LEU A 272 36.24 -13.74 -11.12
N SER A 273 37.28 -12.94 -11.35
CA SER A 273 38.14 -13.06 -12.54
C SER A 273 38.96 -14.36 -12.54
N ASN A 274 39.34 -14.87 -11.36
CA ASN A 274 40.02 -16.18 -11.26
C ASN A 274 39.10 -17.34 -11.69
N ILE A 275 37.81 -17.26 -11.36
CA ILE A 275 36.79 -18.22 -11.79
C ILE A 275 36.63 -18.15 -13.32
N GLY A 276 36.52 -16.93 -13.87
CA GLY A 276 36.44 -16.70 -15.32
C GLY A 276 35.03 -16.79 -15.90
N ASN A 277 34.91 -16.58 -17.22
CA ASN A 277 33.63 -16.52 -17.94
C ASN A 277 33.27 -17.83 -18.66
N GLY A 278 34.18 -18.79 -18.75
CA GLY A 278 33.96 -20.01 -19.55
C GLY A 278 34.05 -19.77 -21.06
N ASN A 279 34.85 -18.78 -21.51
CA ASN A 279 34.96 -18.35 -22.90
C ASN A 279 36.32 -18.73 -23.54
N GLY A 280 37.13 -19.55 -22.87
CA GLY A 280 38.41 -20.06 -23.39
C GLY A 280 39.60 -19.13 -23.12
N ASP A 281 39.49 -18.27 -22.13
CA ASP A 281 40.47 -17.27 -21.67
C ASP A 281 41.56 -17.86 -20.74
N GLY A 282 41.42 -19.13 -20.36
CA GLY A 282 42.41 -19.89 -19.58
C GLY A 282 42.21 -19.78 -18.06
N ALA A 283 41.05 -19.28 -17.62
CA ALA A 283 40.65 -19.20 -16.22
C ALA A 283 40.16 -20.56 -15.69
N TRP A 284 39.83 -20.67 -14.41
CA TRP A 284 39.50 -21.96 -13.80
C TRP A 284 38.26 -22.62 -14.40
N ALA A 285 37.22 -21.86 -14.74
CA ALA A 285 36.03 -22.39 -15.41
C ALA A 285 36.37 -22.93 -16.81
N ASP A 286 37.27 -22.30 -17.56
CA ASP A 286 37.68 -22.78 -18.88
C ASP A 286 38.41 -24.12 -18.79
N LEU A 287 39.38 -24.21 -17.87
CA LEU A 287 40.12 -25.43 -17.61
C LEU A 287 39.19 -26.54 -17.11
N PHE A 288 38.19 -26.18 -16.28
CA PHE A 288 37.18 -27.10 -15.80
C PHE A 288 36.33 -27.67 -16.94
N ILE A 289 35.81 -26.80 -17.82
CA ILE A 289 35.02 -27.19 -19.00
C ILE A 289 35.86 -28.10 -19.91
N GLU A 290 37.13 -27.78 -20.14
CA GLU A 290 38.03 -28.60 -20.95
C GLU A 290 38.14 -30.03 -20.39
N LYS A 291 38.30 -30.18 -19.06
CA LYS A 291 38.41 -31.51 -18.44
C LYS A 291 37.09 -32.26 -18.41
N ALA A 292 35.97 -31.55 -18.20
CA ALA A 292 34.63 -32.14 -18.24
C ALA A 292 34.31 -32.69 -19.64
N GLN A 293 34.55 -31.90 -20.70
CA GLN A 293 34.34 -32.34 -22.09
C GLN A 293 35.25 -33.51 -22.47
N ALA A 294 36.52 -33.48 -22.05
CA ALA A 294 37.44 -34.60 -22.27
C ALA A 294 36.92 -35.88 -21.60
N LEU A 295 36.41 -35.80 -20.36
CA LEU A 295 35.87 -36.95 -19.64
C LEU A 295 34.64 -37.53 -20.35
N LEU A 296 33.73 -36.69 -20.84
CA LEU A 296 32.55 -37.14 -21.60
C LEU A 296 32.93 -37.89 -22.88
N ALA A 297 34.06 -37.56 -23.51
CA ALA A 297 34.56 -38.23 -24.71
C ALA A 297 35.22 -39.60 -24.44
N GLU A 298 35.53 -39.94 -23.19
CA GLU A 298 36.26 -41.18 -22.87
C GLU A 298 35.41 -42.44 -23.06
N SER A 299 36.07 -43.52 -23.50
CA SER A 299 35.48 -44.86 -23.60
C SER A 299 36.04 -45.86 -22.56
N ASP A 300 37.01 -45.43 -21.75
CA ASP A 300 37.73 -46.24 -20.78
C ASP A 300 37.76 -45.56 -19.40
N THR A 301 37.46 -46.32 -18.34
CA THR A 301 37.42 -45.80 -16.96
C THR A 301 38.80 -45.32 -16.50
N ALA A 302 39.88 -45.97 -16.94
CA ALA A 302 41.23 -45.62 -16.51
C ALA A 302 41.65 -44.21 -16.98
N ALA A 303 41.27 -43.81 -18.20
CA ALA A 303 41.49 -42.46 -18.69
C ALA A 303 40.57 -41.43 -17.99
N ALA A 304 39.31 -41.80 -17.75
CA ALA A 304 38.34 -40.95 -17.06
C ALA A 304 38.74 -40.63 -15.60
N GLN A 305 39.38 -41.54 -14.88
CA GLN A 305 39.85 -41.34 -13.49
C GLN A 305 40.76 -40.11 -13.35
N THR A 306 41.70 -39.94 -14.29
CA THR A 306 42.64 -38.81 -14.25
C THR A 306 41.93 -37.48 -14.51
N LEU A 307 41.03 -37.45 -15.49
CA LEU A 307 40.25 -36.25 -15.84
C LEU A 307 39.28 -35.87 -14.72
N ALA A 308 38.61 -36.86 -14.12
CA ALA A 308 37.68 -36.63 -13.01
C ALA A 308 38.40 -36.09 -11.76
N ALA A 309 39.62 -36.57 -11.48
CA ALA A 309 40.44 -36.03 -10.40
C ALA A 309 40.87 -34.57 -10.65
N GLN A 310 41.25 -34.23 -11.89
CA GLN A 310 41.57 -32.85 -12.28
C GLN A 310 40.35 -31.93 -12.21
N MET A 311 39.20 -32.40 -12.68
CA MET A 311 37.91 -31.70 -12.62
C MET A 311 37.50 -31.42 -11.17
N ALA A 312 37.59 -32.43 -10.28
CA ALA A 312 37.30 -32.25 -8.86
C ALA A 312 38.27 -31.25 -8.18
N GLY A 313 39.55 -31.27 -8.55
CA GLY A 313 40.52 -30.28 -8.08
C GLY A 313 40.16 -28.86 -8.51
N LEU A 314 39.84 -28.65 -9.78
CA LEU A 314 39.43 -27.35 -10.32
C LEU A 314 38.12 -26.85 -9.71
N ALA A 315 37.12 -27.71 -9.53
CA ALA A 315 35.86 -27.32 -8.87
C ALA A 315 36.10 -26.87 -7.43
N MET A 316 37.00 -27.54 -6.70
CA MET A 316 37.36 -27.11 -5.35
C MET A 316 38.04 -25.74 -5.34
N ARG A 317 38.88 -25.44 -6.34
CA ARG A 317 39.47 -24.10 -6.50
C ARG A 317 38.41 -23.04 -6.83
N ILE A 318 37.46 -23.35 -7.72
CA ILE A 318 36.33 -22.46 -8.02
C ILE A 318 35.53 -22.17 -6.75
N TYR A 319 35.29 -23.16 -5.90
CA TYR A 319 34.55 -22.99 -4.66
C TYR A 319 35.35 -22.28 -3.56
N GLN A 320 36.47 -22.85 -3.13
CA GLN A 320 37.23 -22.43 -1.95
C GLN A 320 38.40 -21.49 -2.26
N GLY A 321 38.89 -21.49 -3.50
CA GLY A 321 40.16 -20.90 -3.89
C GLY A 321 41.35 -21.86 -3.71
N GLU A 322 42.55 -21.35 -3.98
CA GLU A 322 43.83 -22.02 -3.75
C GLU A 322 44.77 -20.99 -3.12
N GLU A 323 45.48 -21.34 -2.06
CA GLU A 323 46.50 -20.46 -1.52
C GLU A 323 47.79 -20.67 -2.33
N LEU A 324 48.31 -19.60 -2.96
CA LEU A 324 49.48 -19.66 -3.84
C LEU A 324 50.73 -19.08 -3.20
N ASN A 325 50.56 -18.25 -2.17
CA ASN A 325 51.63 -17.50 -1.54
C ASN A 325 52.12 -18.08 -0.20
N ASP A 326 51.60 -19.23 0.24
CA ASP A 326 51.96 -19.93 1.49
C ASP A 326 51.80 -19.07 2.78
N ASN A 327 50.92 -18.06 2.78
CA ASN A 327 50.69 -17.18 3.93
C ASN A 327 49.62 -17.65 4.94
N GLY A 328 48.91 -18.74 4.63
CA GLY A 328 47.85 -19.35 5.44
C GLY A 328 46.44 -18.79 5.21
N GLU A 329 46.24 -17.88 4.27
CA GLU A 329 44.95 -17.27 3.94
C GLU A 329 44.66 -17.31 2.44
N ILE A 330 43.42 -17.58 2.05
CA ILE A 330 42.99 -17.48 0.65
C ILE A 330 42.47 -16.06 0.41
N GLU A 331 43.24 -15.27 -0.34
CA GLU A 331 43.00 -13.85 -0.56
C GLU A 331 42.37 -13.57 -1.95
N PRO A 332 41.73 -12.41 -2.14
CA PRO A 332 41.16 -11.99 -3.42
C PRO A 332 42.26 -11.46 -4.35
N ILE A 333 43.34 -12.22 -4.52
CA ILE A 333 44.42 -11.90 -5.46
C ILE A 333 44.35 -12.82 -6.68
N VAL A 334 45.06 -12.41 -7.74
CA VAL A 334 45.11 -13.16 -9.00
C VAL A 334 45.63 -14.57 -8.75
N GLY A 335 44.82 -15.56 -9.09
CA GLY A 335 45.11 -16.98 -8.94
C GLY A 335 44.79 -17.59 -7.57
N GLU A 336 44.24 -16.85 -6.60
CA GLU A 336 43.95 -17.40 -5.26
C GLU A 336 42.46 -17.48 -4.91
N GLY A 337 41.73 -16.37 -5.01
CA GLY A 337 40.36 -16.28 -4.53
C GLY A 337 39.34 -17.02 -5.41
N GLY A 338 38.47 -17.83 -4.79
CA GLY A 338 37.30 -18.47 -5.41
C GLY A 338 35.96 -17.87 -4.93
N ALA A 339 34.86 -18.60 -5.12
CA ALA A 339 33.50 -18.15 -4.79
C ALA A 339 33.32 -17.82 -3.30
N GLN A 340 33.92 -18.60 -2.39
CA GLN A 340 33.90 -18.28 -0.96
C GLN A 340 34.62 -16.97 -0.63
N THR A 341 35.73 -16.69 -1.31
CA THR A 341 36.48 -15.44 -1.14
C THR A 341 35.65 -14.27 -1.68
N ALA A 342 35.06 -14.39 -2.86
CA ALA A 342 34.17 -13.37 -3.42
C ALA A 342 32.99 -13.07 -2.49
N TRP A 343 32.30 -14.09 -1.99
CA TRP A 343 31.20 -13.95 -1.02
C TRP A 343 31.65 -13.21 0.25
N ARG A 344 32.75 -13.64 0.86
CA ARG A 344 33.27 -13.07 2.10
C ARG A 344 33.63 -11.59 1.95
N TYR A 345 34.26 -11.23 0.84
CA TYR A 345 34.68 -9.85 0.60
C TYR A 345 33.52 -8.94 0.17
N ALA A 346 32.47 -9.50 -0.43
CA ALA A 346 31.21 -8.78 -0.62
C ALA A 346 30.61 -8.40 0.75
N GLN A 347 30.63 -9.30 1.74
CA GLN A 347 30.14 -8.99 3.10
C GLN A 347 30.93 -7.85 3.73
N TYR A 348 32.25 -7.81 3.51
CA TYR A 348 33.14 -6.77 4.05
C TYR A 348 32.89 -5.40 3.42
N ALA A 349 32.30 -5.33 2.22
CA ALA A 349 31.91 -4.06 1.61
C ALA A 349 30.81 -3.36 2.43
N ALA A 350 29.98 -4.13 3.14
CA ALA A 350 28.90 -3.66 4.01
C ALA A 350 29.32 -3.54 5.49
N ASP A 351 30.61 -3.34 5.78
CA ASP A 351 31.09 -3.12 7.14
C ASP A 351 30.68 -1.74 7.68
N TYR A 352 30.20 -1.71 8.92
CA TYR A 352 30.02 -0.48 9.69
C TYR A 352 31.35 -0.09 10.34
N LEU A 353 32.05 0.86 9.74
CA LEU A 353 33.39 1.24 10.15
C LEU A 353 33.41 2.42 11.13
N THR A 354 34.40 2.44 12.02
CA THR A 354 34.82 3.67 12.73
C THR A 354 35.42 4.66 11.75
N ALA A 355 35.46 5.95 12.12
CA ALA A 355 35.98 7.01 11.26
C ALA A 355 37.45 6.82 10.84
N ASP A 356 38.25 6.12 11.65
CA ASP A 356 39.64 5.76 11.35
C ASP A 356 39.79 4.42 10.59
N GLY A 357 38.68 3.71 10.36
CA GLY A 357 38.63 2.42 9.68
C GLY A 357 39.23 1.25 10.48
N ALA A 358 39.66 1.48 11.73
CA ALA A 358 40.35 0.47 12.54
C ALA A 358 39.38 -0.48 13.29
N GLY A 359 38.15 -0.03 13.53
CA GLY A 359 37.08 -0.80 14.17
C GLY A 359 35.90 -1.03 13.25
N TYR A 360 35.23 -2.18 13.40
CA TYR A 360 34.10 -2.57 12.55
C TYR A 360 33.01 -3.33 13.32
N VAL A 361 31.77 -3.17 12.85
CA VAL A 361 30.70 -4.15 12.99
C VAL A 361 30.47 -4.75 11.61
N ARG A 362 30.63 -6.07 11.50
CA ARG A 362 30.69 -6.79 10.22
C ARG A 362 29.66 -7.90 10.17
N TYR A 363 28.99 -8.04 9.03
CA TYR A 363 28.16 -9.20 8.75
C TYR A 363 29.02 -10.45 8.55
N ILE A 364 28.65 -11.53 9.22
CA ILE A 364 29.23 -12.86 9.05
C ILE A 364 28.12 -13.90 8.99
N ASP A 365 28.50 -15.11 8.59
CA ASP A 365 27.67 -16.32 8.59
C ASP A 365 27.98 -17.12 9.87
N SER A 366 26.94 -17.56 10.59
CA SER A 366 27.04 -18.34 11.82
C SER A 366 27.58 -19.77 11.61
N GLY A 367 27.76 -20.18 10.37
CA GLY A 367 28.39 -21.44 9.94
C GLY A 367 27.40 -22.55 9.58
N SER A 368 26.08 -22.29 9.66
CA SER A 368 25.02 -23.29 9.37
C SER A 368 24.14 -22.98 8.17
N SER A 369 24.20 -21.78 7.60
CA SER A 369 23.33 -21.35 6.49
C SER A 369 23.94 -20.18 5.73
N VAL A 370 23.67 -20.05 4.44
CA VAL A 370 24.20 -19.02 3.54
C VAL A 370 23.59 -17.62 3.80
N SER A 371 23.37 -17.26 5.06
CA SER A 371 22.59 -16.11 5.53
C SER A 371 23.50 -15.19 6.35
N ASN A 372 23.50 -13.89 6.08
CA ASN A 372 24.22 -12.89 6.89
C ASN A 372 23.60 -12.78 8.31
N ASP A 373 23.72 -13.80 9.14
CA ASP A 373 22.93 -14.05 10.35
C ASP A 373 23.72 -13.89 11.65
N ALA A 374 24.93 -13.34 11.56
CA ALA A 374 25.72 -12.99 12.73
C ALA A 374 26.52 -11.70 12.49
N LEU A 375 26.90 -11.06 13.59
CA LEU A 375 27.72 -9.86 13.61
C LEU A 375 29.05 -10.16 14.28
N ARG A 376 30.16 -9.82 13.61
CA ARG A 376 31.48 -9.75 14.21
C ARG A 376 31.78 -8.29 14.59
N ILE A 377 32.08 -8.06 15.86
CA ILE A 377 32.42 -6.73 16.37
C ILE A 377 33.87 -6.74 16.80
N LYS A 378 34.65 -5.79 16.27
CA LYS A 378 36.03 -5.56 16.71
C LYS A 378 36.28 -4.06 16.72
N MET A 379 36.38 -3.47 17.90
CA MET A 379 36.57 -2.02 18.07
C MET A 379 37.46 -1.72 19.27
N SER A 380 38.11 -0.57 19.25
CA SER A 380 38.91 -0.06 20.36
C SER A 380 38.77 1.45 20.47
N GLY A 381 39.03 2.01 21.66
CA GLY A 381 38.96 3.46 21.88
C GLY A 381 37.56 4.00 22.18
N LEU A 382 36.59 3.13 22.47
CA LEU A 382 35.28 3.55 22.96
C LEU A 382 35.40 4.08 24.40
N PRO A 383 34.47 4.94 24.86
CA PRO A 383 34.36 5.29 26.28
C PRO A 383 34.24 4.02 27.11
N ALA A 384 35.05 3.90 28.17
CA ALA A 384 35.03 2.72 29.04
C ALA A 384 33.72 2.65 29.84
N ALA A 385 33.08 1.48 29.83
CA ALA A 385 31.91 1.21 30.67
C ALA A 385 32.24 1.37 32.16
N ASN A 386 31.42 2.13 32.89
CA ASN A 386 31.52 2.21 34.35
C ASN A 386 31.10 0.89 34.99
N ALA A 387 31.38 0.73 36.29
CA ALA A 387 30.96 -0.45 37.03
C ALA A 387 29.43 -0.66 36.93
N GLY A 388 29.01 -1.79 36.34
CA GLY A 388 27.62 -2.16 36.11
C GLY A 388 27.02 -1.72 34.77
N GLU A 389 27.76 -0.99 33.94
CA GLU A 389 27.33 -0.65 32.56
C GLU A 389 27.65 -1.78 31.60
N GLN A 390 26.83 -1.91 30.56
CA GLN A 390 27.08 -2.81 29.44
C GLN A 390 27.05 -2.02 28.13
N TYR A 391 27.73 -2.53 27.11
CA TYR A 391 27.55 -2.04 25.74
C TYR A 391 26.37 -2.74 25.11
N TRP A 392 25.49 -1.99 24.45
CA TRP A 392 24.34 -2.53 23.75
C TRP A 392 24.50 -2.29 22.26
N VAL A 393 24.31 -3.34 21.47
CA VAL A 393 24.48 -3.30 20.01
C VAL A 393 23.10 -3.31 19.37
N TYR A 394 22.85 -2.30 18.54
CA TYR A 394 21.63 -2.16 17.78
C TYR A 394 21.94 -2.14 16.29
N LEU A 395 21.11 -2.83 15.50
CA LEU A 395 20.97 -2.55 14.08
C LEU A 395 19.72 -1.69 13.86
N VAL A 396 19.74 -0.82 12.86
CA VAL A 396 18.63 0.07 12.51
C VAL A 396 18.20 -0.20 11.08
N GLY A 397 16.91 -0.38 10.87
CA GLY A 397 16.28 -0.59 9.57
C GLY A 397 16.08 0.72 8.80
N ASP A 398 15.69 0.60 7.53
CA ASP A 398 15.37 1.77 6.68
C ASP A 398 14.15 2.55 7.20
N ASP A 399 13.21 1.83 7.82
CA ASP A 399 12.01 2.34 8.51
C ASP A 399 12.30 2.93 9.91
N GLY A 400 13.56 2.91 10.33
CA GLY A 400 13.98 3.34 11.65
C GLY A 400 13.73 2.31 12.76
N SER A 401 13.30 1.08 12.44
CA SER A 401 13.14 -0.01 13.40
C SER A 401 14.47 -0.37 14.08
N TYR A 402 14.42 -0.81 15.35
CA TYR A 402 15.61 -1.20 16.11
C TYR A 402 15.63 -2.71 16.33
N PHE A 403 16.75 -3.32 15.98
CA PHE A 403 17.05 -4.68 16.40
C PHE A 403 18.13 -4.65 17.47
N LEU A 404 17.78 -5.08 18.69
CA LEU A 404 18.76 -5.26 19.76
C LEU A 404 19.52 -6.57 19.51
N ALA A 405 20.68 -6.47 18.86
CA ALA A 405 21.53 -7.62 18.57
C ALA A 405 22.09 -8.26 19.85
N GLY A 406 22.21 -7.49 20.93
CA GLY A 406 22.53 -7.98 22.27
C GLY A 406 23.47 -7.07 23.06
N ALA A 407 23.71 -7.46 24.32
CA ALA A 407 24.72 -6.86 25.17
C ALA A 407 26.11 -7.46 24.86
N VAL A 408 27.14 -6.62 24.93
CA VAL A 408 28.54 -7.02 24.78
C VAL A 408 29.34 -6.54 25.98
N ASP A 409 30.09 -7.44 26.60
CA ASP A 409 31.07 -7.08 27.61
C ASP A 409 32.29 -6.43 26.93
N GLY A 410 32.68 -5.26 27.42
CA GLY A 410 33.87 -4.55 26.94
C GLY A 410 34.92 -4.38 28.03
N ALA A 411 36.20 -4.42 27.65
CA ALA A 411 37.32 -4.17 28.56
C ALA A 411 38.08 -2.91 28.12
N ASN A 412 38.16 -1.90 28.98
CA ASN A 412 38.89 -0.65 28.73
C ASN A 412 38.51 0.04 27.39
N GLY A 413 37.23 0.00 27.00
CA GLY A 413 36.78 0.63 25.75
C GLY A 413 37.10 -0.18 24.49
N ALA A 414 37.45 -1.46 24.63
CA ALA A 414 37.60 -2.39 23.52
C ALA A 414 36.49 -3.45 23.52
N LEU A 415 35.97 -3.74 22.33
CA LEU A 415 34.96 -4.77 22.07
C LEU A 415 35.54 -5.79 21.10
N ASP A 416 35.45 -7.06 21.46
CA ASP A 416 35.77 -8.19 20.61
C ASP A 416 34.72 -9.28 20.88
N ALA A 417 33.70 -9.33 20.02
CA ALA A 417 32.54 -10.18 20.24
C ALA A 417 31.95 -10.69 18.93
N THR A 418 31.16 -11.75 19.05
CA THR A 418 30.28 -12.23 17.98
C THR A 418 28.88 -12.35 18.55
N LEU A 419 27.92 -11.72 17.87
CA LEU A 419 26.49 -11.81 18.20
C LEU A 419 25.82 -12.64 17.10
N SER A 420 25.03 -13.65 17.48
CA SER A 420 24.29 -14.48 16.53
C SER A 420 22.83 -14.04 16.52
N ALA A 421 22.28 -13.93 15.32
CA ALA A 421 20.86 -13.74 15.03
C ALA A 421 20.43 -14.83 14.02
N SER A 422 20.71 -16.09 14.38
CA SER A 422 20.49 -17.27 13.53
C SER A 422 19.14 -17.24 12.83
N GLY A 423 19.14 -17.50 11.52
CA GLY A 423 17.94 -17.49 10.68
C GLY A 423 17.49 -16.12 10.18
N ARG A 424 18.29 -15.05 10.35
CA ARG A 424 17.99 -13.71 9.80
C ARG A 424 19.03 -13.29 8.77
N ASN A 425 18.60 -12.61 7.71
CA ASN A 425 19.53 -11.92 6.80
C ASN A 425 19.71 -10.46 7.22
N LEU A 426 20.68 -10.20 8.10
CA LEU A 426 20.88 -8.88 8.69
C LEU A 426 21.34 -7.83 7.66
N ALA A 427 21.98 -8.24 6.56
CA ALA A 427 22.41 -7.33 5.49
C ALA A 427 21.24 -6.86 4.61
N GLY A 428 20.15 -7.64 4.54
CA GLY A 428 18.93 -7.24 3.84
C GLY A 428 18.11 -6.22 4.63
N ALA A 429 18.00 -6.41 5.95
CA ALA A 429 17.05 -5.67 6.78
C ALA A 429 17.58 -4.37 7.42
N PHE A 430 18.90 -4.19 7.52
CA PHE A 430 19.48 -3.10 8.32
C PHE A 430 20.50 -2.28 7.53
N ASN A 431 20.47 -0.96 7.74
CA ASN A 431 21.33 0.01 7.08
C ASN A 431 22.27 0.76 8.04
N ALA A 432 22.07 0.63 9.35
CA ALA A 432 22.92 1.28 10.34
C ALA A 432 23.21 0.37 11.53
N ALA A 433 24.36 0.57 12.16
CA ALA A 433 24.74 -0.04 13.43
C ALA A 433 25.01 1.04 14.47
N ARG A 434 24.50 0.82 15.68
CA ARG A 434 24.74 1.68 16.84
C ARG A 434 25.23 0.86 18.02
N ILE A 435 26.19 1.42 18.75
CA ILE A 435 26.60 0.90 20.05
C ILE A 435 26.36 1.98 21.08
N THR A 436 25.62 1.65 22.13
CA THR A 436 25.47 2.50 23.31
C THR A 436 26.20 1.86 24.49
N VAL A 437 26.44 2.64 25.53
CA VAL A 437 26.87 2.14 26.85
C VAL A 437 25.85 2.62 27.86
N GLY A 438 25.44 1.80 28.85
CA GLY A 438 24.39 2.21 29.79
C GLY A 438 23.94 1.16 30.81
N TYR A 439 22.92 1.52 31.59
CA TYR A 439 22.31 0.70 32.65
C TYR A 439 20.83 0.42 32.36
N LYS A 440 20.39 -0.83 32.58
CA LYS A 440 18.96 -1.15 32.68
C LYS A 440 18.42 -0.59 34.01
N ILE A 441 17.28 0.12 33.96
CA ILE A 441 16.67 0.81 35.12
C ILE A 441 15.45 0.07 35.64
N ALA A 442 14.57 -0.40 34.74
CA ALA A 442 13.37 -1.15 35.10
C ALA A 442 12.94 -2.08 33.98
N GLU A 443 12.16 -3.09 34.33
CA GLU A 443 11.61 -4.06 33.39
C GLU A 443 10.27 -4.59 33.88
N ASP A 444 9.37 -4.91 32.95
CA ASP A 444 8.22 -5.78 33.20
C ASP A 444 8.07 -6.80 32.09
N MET A 445 7.41 -7.92 32.42
CA MET A 445 7.05 -8.95 31.47
C MET A 445 5.58 -9.31 31.64
N LEU A 446 4.80 -9.20 30.56
CA LEU A 446 3.42 -9.65 30.52
C LEU A 446 3.35 -11.18 30.63
N PRO A 447 2.33 -11.73 31.32
CA PRO A 447 2.19 -13.18 31.45
C PRO A 447 1.95 -13.85 30.10
N THR A 448 2.86 -14.72 29.67
CA THR A 448 2.90 -15.26 28.30
C THR A 448 1.62 -15.99 27.87
N THR A 449 1.02 -16.78 28.77
CA THR A 449 -0.20 -17.55 28.44
C THR A 449 -1.41 -16.62 28.35
N ALA A 450 -1.56 -15.73 29.33
CA ALA A 450 -2.62 -14.72 29.31
C ALA A 450 -2.50 -13.79 28.09
N LEU A 451 -1.27 -13.38 27.76
CA LEU A 451 -0.96 -12.54 26.60
C LEU A 451 -1.39 -13.20 25.29
N GLY A 452 -1.20 -14.52 25.14
CA GLY A 452 -1.69 -15.26 23.98
C GLY A 452 -3.19 -15.07 23.74
N TYR A 453 -4.01 -15.13 24.80
CA TYR A 453 -5.45 -14.87 24.72
C TYR A 453 -5.77 -13.39 24.47
N LEU A 454 -5.00 -12.46 25.06
CA LEU A 454 -5.16 -11.03 24.78
C LEU A 454 -4.83 -10.69 23.33
N CYS A 455 -3.80 -11.32 22.73
CA CYS A 455 -3.53 -11.25 21.30
C CYS A 455 -4.71 -11.79 20.48
N THR A 456 -5.32 -12.90 20.88
CA THR A 456 -6.54 -13.39 20.22
C THR A 456 -7.71 -12.40 20.32
N ALA A 457 -7.84 -11.71 21.45
CA ALA A 457 -8.89 -10.71 21.62
C ALA A 457 -8.63 -9.39 20.85
N LEU A 458 -7.38 -8.93 20.74
CA LEU A 458 -7.04 -7.57 20.31
C LEU A 458 -6.25 -7.48 18.99
N ASP A 459 -5.80 -8.61 18.45
CA ASP A 459 -4.91 -8.63 17.30
C ASP A 459 -5.35 -9.66 16.25
N THR A 460 -5.26 -10.94 16.58
CA THR A 460 -5.47 -12.02 15.61
C THR A 460 -6.23 -13.21 16.19
N ALA A 461 -7.42 -13.49 15.65
CA ALA A 461 -8.25 -14.64 15.99
C ALA A 461 -8.48 -15.54 14.78
N GLN A 462 -7.97 -16.77 14.82
CA GLN A 462 -8.16 -17.74 13.74
C GLN A 462 -9.65 -18.02 13.47
N GLY A 463 -10.04 -18.00 12.19
CA GLY A 463 -11.40 -18.31 11.74
C GLY A 463 -12.40 -17.15 11.76
N THR A 464 -11.97 -15.93 12.09
CA THR A 464 -12.71 -14.70 11.75
C THR A 464 -12.28 -14.19 10.36
N PRO A 465 -13.09 -13.35 9.69
CA PRO A 465 -12.64 -12.55 8.54
C PRO A 465 -11.36 -11.81 8.88
N GLY A 466 -10.30 -12.12 8.14
CA GLY A 466 -8.99 -11.50 8.38
C GLY A 466 -8.27 -11.91 9.59
N GLU A 467 -8.71 -13.05 10.12
CA GLU A 467 -8.31 -13.50 11.42
C GLU A 467 -8.31 -12.32 12.40
N THR A 468 -9.25 -11.38 12.25
CA THR A 468 -9.34 -10.16 13.04
C THR A 468 -9.61 -10.53 14.49
N GLY A 469 -8.85 -9.97 15.42
CA GLY A 469 -9.04 -10.19 16.86
C GLY A 469 -10.48 -9.85 17.29
N TYR A 470 -11.04 -10.63 18.22
CA TYR A 470 -12.49 -10.59 18.49
C TYR A 470 -13.01 -9.21 18.94
N GLY A 471 -12.22 -8.44 19.69
CA GLY A 471 -12.56 -7.08 20.13
C GLY A 471 -12.44 -6.03 19.03
N VAL A 472 -11.49 -6.22 18.10
CA VAL A 472 -11.35 -5.37 16.90
C VAL A 472 -12.57 -5.58 16.00
N GLY A 473 -12.89 -6.84 15.68
CA GLY A 473 -14.05 -7.20 14.88
C GLY A 473 -15.37 -6.73 15.52
N LEU A 474 -15.51 -6.89 16.84
CA LEU A 474 -16.67 -6.37 17.59
C LEU A 474 -16.84 -4.86 17.41
N ALA A 475 -15.78 -4.07 17.59
CA ALA A 475 -15.83 -2.62 17.49
C ALA A 475 -16.08 -2.15 16.05
N THR A 476 -15.44 -2.78 15.05
CA THR A 476 -15.64 -2.49 13.63
C THR A 476 -17.06 -2.80 13.18
N GLN A 477 -17.56 -4.01 13.48
CA GLN A 477 -18.94 -4.37 13.10
C GLN A 477 -19.97 -3.51 13.82
N ALA A 478 -19.72 -3.09 15.07
CA ALA A 478 -20.60 -2.16 15.80
C ALA A 478 -20.66 -0.77 15.15
N GLN A 479 -19.56 -0.30 14.57
CA GLN A 479 -19.53 0.98 13.84
C GLN A 479 -20.31 0.90 12.53
N ILE A 480 -20.08 -0.14 11.71
CA ILE A 480 -20.81 -0.36 10.45
C ILE A 480 -22.31 -0.48 10.73
N LEU A 481 -22.67 -1.24 11.77
CA LEU A 481 -24.04 -1.35 12.27
C LEU A 481 -24.64 0.02 12.65
N ALA A 482 -23.89 0.87 13.35
CA ALA A 482 -24.34 2.22 13.71
C ALA A 482 -24.54 3.13 12.49
N ALA A 483 -23.67 3.02 11.47
CA ALA A 483 -23.81 3.76 10.22
C ALA A 483 -25.10 3.37 9.47
N HIS A 484 -25.32 2.07 9.25
CA HIS A 484 -26.52 1.60 8.56
C HIS A 484 -27.81 1.87 9.34
N ALA A 485 -27.79 1.81 10.68
CA ALA A 485 -28.93 2.25 11.48
C ALA A 485 -29.22 3.76 11.31
N GLY A 486 -28.17 4.57 11.13
CA GLY A 486 -28.27 5.99 10.77
C GLY A 486 -28.89 6.19 9.38
N PHE A 487 -28.43 5.46 8.37
CA PHE A 487 -28.99 5.51 7.03
C PHE A 487 -30.46 5.07 7.00
N ALA A 488 -30.83 4.01 7.73
CA ALA A 488 -32.22 3.58 7.87
C ALA A 488 -33.13 4.68 8.45
N ARG A 489 -32.64 5.42 9.45
CA ARG A 489 -33.33 6.60 10.02
C ARG A 489 -33.50 7.70 8.98
N ASP A 490 -32.42 8.05 8.27
CA ASP A 490 -32.39 9.19 7.36
C ASP A 490 -33.23 8.92 6.11
N SER A 491 -33.18 7.70 5.56
CA SER A 491 -34.06 7.26 4.47
C SER A 491 -35.55 7.29 4.87
N ALA A 492 -35.89 6.87 6.10
CA ALA A 492 -37.26 6.98 6.59
C ALA A 492 -37.73 8.44 6.76
N GLN A 493 -36.84 9.34 7.18
CA GLN A 493 -37.13 10.79 7.27
C GLN A 493 -37.30 11.42 5.89
N ALA A 494 -36.52 11.00 4.91
CA ALA A 494 -36.62 11.43 3.52
C ALA A 494 -37.84 10.86 2.77
N GLY A 495 -38.59 9.95 3.40
CA GLY A 495 -39.77 9.33 2.79
C GLY A 495 -39.46 8.09 1.93
N ASN A 496 -38.21 7.62 1.92
CA ASN A 496 -37.77 6.45 1.16
C ASN A 496 -37.85 5.18 2.02
N LEU A 497 -39.02 4.53 2.00
CA LEU A 497 -39.24 3.30 2.76
C LEU A 497 -38.41 2.11 2.27
N THR A 498 -38.15 2.01 0.96
CA THR A 498 -37.39 0.90 0.38
C THR A 498 -35.94 0.91 0.88
N SER A 499 -35.24 2.04 0.74
CA SER A 499 -33.88 2.19 1.28
C SER A 499 -33.85 2.05 2.81
N ALA A 500 -34.87 2.54 3.52
CA ALA A 500 -34.95 2.35 4.97
C ALA A 500 -35.02 0.87 5.38
N ARG A 501 -35.75 0.05 4.60
CA ARG A 501 -35.85 -1.41 4.83
C ARG A 501 -34.57 -2.14 4.48
N GLN A 502 -33.94 -1.80 3.37
CA GLN A 502 -32.63 -2.34 2.97
C GLN A 502 -31.58 -2.10 4.06
N HIS A 503 -31.48 -0.88 4.58
CA HIS A 503 -30.56 -0.60 5.68
C HIS A 503 -30.97 -1.26 7.01
N ALA A 504 -32.26 -1.55 7.24
CA ALA A 504 -32.69 -2.35 8.38
C ALA A 504 -32.32 -3.83 8.24
N GLU A 505 -32.35 -4.37 7.02
CA GLU A 505 -31.77 -5.68 6.71
C GLU A 505 -30.26 -5.70 6.98
N HIS A 506 -29.52 -4.72 6.46
CA HIS A 506 -28.08 -4.59 6.71
C HIS A 506 -27.77 -4.67 8.21
N VAL A 507 -28.50 -3.90 9.04
CA VAL A 507 -28.34 -3.93 10.51
C VAL A 507 -28.54 -5.32 11.10
N LEU A 508 -29.55 -6.07 10.64
CA LEU A 508 -29.81 -7.44 11.11
C LEU A 508 -28.71 -8.41 10.65
N ASN A 509 -28.30 -8.34 9.38
CA ASN A 509 -27.29 -9.23 8.83
C ASN A 509 -25.89 -8.97 9.41
N ILE A 510 -25.54 -7.72 9.75
CA ILE A 510 -24.33 -7.39 10.53
C ILE A 510 -24.40 -7.95 11.96
N LEU A 511 -25.58 -7.92 12.61
CA LEU A 511 -25.74 -8.48 13.96
C LEU A 511 -25.51 -9.99 13.99
N TYR A 512 -26.12 -10.69 13.04
CA TYR A 512 -26.20 -12.15 13.00
C TYR A 512 -24.95 -12.80 12.40
N GLY A 513 -24.46 -12.29 11.27
CA GLY A 513 -23.47 -12.97 10.45
C GLY A 513 -24.04 -14.20 9.74
N GLU A 514 -23.39 -14.64 8.67
CA GLU A 514 -23.87 -15.67 7.74
C GLU A 514 -24.05 -17.05 8.38
N ALA A 515 -23.30 -17.33 9.45
CA ALA A 515 -23.37 -18.60 10.17
C ALA A 515 -24.57 -18.68 11.14
N ASP A 516 -25.22 -17.57 11.46
CA ASP A 516 -26.40 -17.54 12.32
C ASP A 516 -27.66 -17.84 11.48
N ALA A 517 -28.52 -18.73 11.97
CA ALA A 517 -29.72 -19.16 11.26
C ALA A 517 -30.76 -18.04 11.03
N ARG A 518 -30.59 -16.89 11.68
CA ARG A 518 -31.41 -15.69 11.49
C ARG A 518 -30.96 -14.82 10.31
N TYR A 519 -29.74 -15.01 9.79
CA TYR A 519 -29.26 -14.31 8.59
C TYR A 519 -30.15 -14.58 7.39
N GLY A 520 -30.46 -13.56 6.60
CA GLY A 520 -31.21 -13.73 5.37
C GLY A 520 -31.75 -12.44 4.77
N ASP A 521 -32.57 -12.65 3.74
CA ASP A 521 -33.35 -11.61 3.07
C ASP A 521 -34.53 -11.23 3.99
N HIS A 522 -34.43 -10.07 4.60
CA HIS A 522 -35.33 -9.52 5.59
C HIS A 522 -36.29 -8.48 5.02
N ASP A 523 -35.91 -7.77 3.96
CA ASP A 523 -36.79 -6.81 3.28
C ASP A 523 -37.63 -7.43 2.14
N ASN A 524 -37.33 -8.67 1.76
CA ASN A 524 -37.99 -9.49 0.74
C ASN A 524 -37.76 -8.98 -0.70
N ASP A 525 -36.61 -8.36 -0.97
CA ASP A 525 -36.19 -7.97 -2.32
C ASP A 525 -35.63 -9.16 -3.14
N GLY A 526 -35.37 -10.30 -2.49
CA GLY A 526 -34.85 -11.52 -3.09
C GLY A 526 -33.35 -11.75 -2.87
N LEU A 527 -32.64 -10.84 -2.19
CA LEU A 527 -31.19 -10.87 -2.01
C LEU A 527 -30.79 -10.54 -0.55
N PRO A 528 -30.23 -11.50 0.21
CA PRO A 528 -29.65 -11.18 1.51
C PRO A 528 -28.38 -10.33 1.34
N THR A 529 -28.41 -9.11 1.85
CA THR A 529 -27.29 -8.16 1.78
C THR A 529 -26.63 -7.95 3.14
N ASN A 530 -25.30 -7.92 3.16
CA ASN A 530 -24.50 -7.71 4.37
C ASN A 530 -23.30 -6.82 4.06
N PRO A 531 -23.31 -5.54 4.46
CA PRO A 531 -22.17 -4.65 4.31
C PRO A 531 -21.11 -4.83 5.43
N GLY A 532 -21.37 -5.72 6.39
CA GLY A 532 -20.40 -6.17 7.38
C GLY A 532 -19.52 -7.31 6.87
N ASP A 533 -18.71 -7.90 7.75
CA ASP A 533 -17.72 -8.93 7.37
C ASP A 533 -18.26 -10.37 7.30
N GLY A 534 -19.58 -10.56 7.47
CA GLY A 534 -20.19 -11.89 7.46
C GLY A 534 -20.02 -12.71 8.74
N TYR A 535 -19.17 -12.32 9.71
CA TYR A 535 -18.95 -13.10 10.93
C TYR A 535 -20.05 -12.90 11.98
N GLY A 536 -20.57 -11.68 12.05
CA GLY A 536 -21.64 -11.28 12.98
C GLY A 536 -21.12 -10.65 14.26
N LEU A 537 -21.70 -9.49 14.61
CA LEU A 537 -21.38 -8.75 15.83
C LEU A 537 -21.61 -9.60 17.10
N LEU A 538 -22.69 -10.38 17.13
CA LEU A 538 -23.01 -11.24 18.29
C LEU A 538 -22.01 -12.39 18.45
N ALA A 539 -21.48 -12.92 17.34
CA ALA A 539 -20.44 -13.93 17.35
C ALA A 539 -19.13 -13.35 17.88
N TYR A 540 -18.69 -12.19 17.39
CA TYR A 540 -17.52 -11.48 17.93
C TYR A 540 -17.62 -11.23 19.43
N ARG A 541 -18.78 -10.72 19.88
CA ARG A 541 -19.07 -10.48 21.30
C ARG A 541 -18.90 -11.74 22.14
N GLN A 542 -19.48 -12.86 21.69
CA GLN A 542 -19.41 -14.14 22.42
C GLN A 542 -17.98 -14.70 22.46
N GLN A 543 -17.25 -14.65 21.35
CA GLN A 543 -15.89 -15.15 21.29
C GLN A 543 -14.91 -14.29 22.09
N MET A 544 -15.12 -12.97 22.10
CA MET A 544 -14.37 -12.04 22.95
C MET A 544 -14.56 -12.39 24.43
N ASP A 545 -15.80 -12.59 24.89
CA ASP A 545 -16.11 -12.98 26.27
C ASP A 545 -15.44 -14.32 26.66
N SER A 546 -15.56 -15.33 25.81
CA SER A 546 -14.94 -16.65 26.00
C SER A 546 -13.41 -16.58 26.06
N THR A 547 -12.80 -15.81 25.18
CA THR A 547 -11.33 -15.66 25.08
C THR A 547 -10.77 -14.90 26.28
N LEU A 548 -11.42 -13.81 26.68
CA LEU A 548 -10.99 -13.03 27.83
C LEU A 548 -11.22 -13.78 29.15
N THR A 549 -12.24 -14.62 29.24
CA THR A 549 -12.41 -15.56 30.37
C THR A 549 -11.19 -16.47 30.49
N GLN A 550 -10.72 -17.05 29.38
CA GLN A 550 -9.51 -17.88 29.38
C GLN A 550 -8.26 -17.09 29.77
N ALA A 551 -8.14 -15.82 29.35
CA ALA A 551 -7.05 -14.94 29.78
C ALA A 551 -7.06 -14.69 31.29
N ALA A 552 -8.23 -14.49 31.91
CA ALA A 552 -8.35 -14.24 33.35
C ALA A 552 -8.18 -15.51 34.20
N GLU A 553 -8.55 -16.67 33.66
CA GLU A 553 -8.42 -17.98 34.31
C GLU A 553 -7.04 -18.64 34.10
N SER A 554 -6.18 -18.06 33.25
CA SER A 554 -4.84 -18.59 33.04
C SER A 554 -4.03 -18.60 34.33
N SER A 555 -3.14 -19.59 34.50
CA SER A 555 -2.37 -19.75 35.73
C SER A 555 -1.40 -18.61 36.00
N ASP A 556 -1.02 -17.87 34.96
CA ASP A 556 -0.09 -16.74 35.01
C ASP A 556 -0.80 -15.37 34.98
N ALA A 557 -2.13 -15.32 34.89
CA ALA A 557 -2.89 -14.07 34.85
C ALA A 557 -2.58 -13.16 36.05
N SER A 558 -2.30 -11.88 35.75
CA SER A 558 -2.10 -10.83 36.75
C SER A 558 -3.45 -10.35 37.33
N ASP A 559 -3.40 -9.66 38.47
CA ASP A 559 -4.60 -9.07 39.06
C ASP A 559 -5.19 -7.96 38.19
N ASN A 560 -4.35 -7.26 37.41
CA ASN A 560 -4.80 -6.30 36.41
C ASN A 560 -5.63 -6.99 35.31
N ILE A 561 -5.12 -8.09 34.73
CA ILE A 561 -5.85 -8.87 33.71
C ILE A 561 -7.22 -9.31 34.26
N ARG A 562 -7.26 -9.93 35.45
CA ARG A 562 -8.54 -10.36 36.06
C ARG A 562 -9.52 -9.21 36.27
N THR A 563 -9.03 -8.06 36.72
CA THR A 563 -9.87 -6.87 36.97
C THR A 563 -10.41 -6.28 35.67
N ARG A 564 -9.56 -6.11 34.66
CA ARG A 564 -9.95 -5.51 33.37
C ARG A 564 -10.86 -6.42 32.57
N VAL A 565 -10.62 -7.73 32.58
CA VAL A 565 -11.53 -8.70 31.95
C VAL A 565 -12.93 -8.62 32.55
N ALA A 566 -13.07 -8.60 33.88
CA ALA A 566 -14.39 -8.49 34.52
C ALA A 566 -15.14 -7.20 34.12
N GLN A 567 -14.41 -6.11 33.91
CA GLN A 567 -14.97 -4.87 33.39
C GLN A 567 -15.43 -5.03 31.93
N VAL A 568 -14.59 -5.59 31.05
CA VAL A 568 -14.97 -5.86 29.66
C VAL A 568 -16.24 -6.71 29.56
N GLN A 569 -16.37 -7.74 30.40
CA GLN A 569 -17.56 -8.61 30.43
C GLN A 569 -18.84 -7.86 30.79
N THR A 570 -18.74 -6.78 31.60
CA THR A 570 -19.87 -5.91 31.91
C THR A 570 -20.34 -5.17 30.65
N ALA A 571 -19.42 -4.58 29.88
CA ALA A 571 -19.75 -3.93 28.61
C ALA A 571 -20.30 -4.93 27.57
N LEU A 572 -19.73 -6.14 27.48
CA LEU A 572 -20.23 -7.20 26.58
C LEU A 572 -21.63 -7.71 26.96
N THR A 573 -22.03 -7.57 28.23
CA THR A 573 -23.37 -7.91 28.69
C THR A 573 -24.40 -6.90 28.17
N ASN A 574 -24.10 -5.60 28.25
CA ASN A 574 -24.98 -4.52 27.77
C ASN A 574 -25.35 -4.69 26.27
N ILE A 575 -24.42 -5.19 25.46
CA ILE A 575 -24.58 -5.37 24.01
C ILE A 575 -25.49 -6.57 23.65
N GLY A 576 -25.68 -7.55 24.52
CA GLY A 576 -26.22 -8.87 24.14
C GLY A 576 -27.63 -8.91 23.50
N ASP A 577 -28.05 -10.09 23.04
CA ASP A 577 -29.35 -10.31 22.37
C ASP A 577 -30.45 -10.86 23.31
N GLY A 578 -30.23 -10.80 24.62
CA GLY A 578 -31.26 -11.12 25.63
C GLY A 578 -31.51 -12.61 25.88
N ALA A 579 -30.67 -13.53 25.36
CA ALA A 579 -30.78 -14.97 25.65
C ALA A 579 -30.72 -15.33 27.17
N SER A 580 -30.31 -14.37 28.02
CA SER A 580 -30.24 -14.47 29.49
C SER A 580 -31.44 -13.88 30.25
N GLY A 581 -32.40 -13.21 29.58
CA GLY A 581 -33.65 -12.74 30.20
C GLY A 581 -33.70 -11.30 30.75
N ASP A 582 -32.75 -10.42 30.42
CA ASP A 582 -32.73 -8.97 30.75
C ASP A 582 -32.72 -8.10 29.46
N PRO A 583 -33.13 -6.80 29.52
CA PRO A 583 -33.28 -5.95 28.33
C PRO A 583 -31.93 -5.44 27.81
N HIS A 584 -31.28 -6.23 26.95
CA HIS A 584 -30.00 -5.88 26.33
C HIS A 584 -30.17 -5.11 25.00
N TRP A 585 -29.19 -4.28 24.62
CA TRP A 585 -29.33 -3.35 23.49
C TRP A 585 -29.52 -4.01 22.13
N ALA A 586 -28.83 -5.12 21.82
CA ALA A 586 -29.05 -5.79 20.53
C ALA A 586 -30.45 -6.42 20.45
N ALA A 587 -31.03 -6.89 21.57
CA ALA A 587 -32.40 -7.39 21.58
C ALA A 587 -33.42 -6.30 21.20
N LEU A 588 -33.25 -5.10 21.77
CA LEU A 588 -34.08 -3.93 21.45
C LEU A 588 -33.86 -3.44 20.01
N LEU A 589 -32.61 -3.53 19.51
CA LEU A 589 -32.28 -3.16 18.14
C LEU A 589 -32.96 -4.11 17.14
N ILE A 590 -32.94 -5.42 17.41
CA ILE A 590 -33.64 -6.42 16.60
C ILE A 590 -35.15 -6.13 16.55
N GLU A 591 -35.78 -5.85 17.70
CA GLU A 591 -37.21 -5.48 17.76
C GLU A 591 -37.50 -4.22 16.93
N SER A 592 -36.64 -3.21 17.03
CA SER A 592 -36.78 -1.96 16.27
C SER A 592 -36.61 -2.17 14.77
N SER A 593 -35.60 -2.96 14.35
CA SER A 593 -35.39 -3.32 12.94
C SER A 593 -36.57 -4.09 12.35
N GLN A 594 -37.13 -5.06 13.09
CA GLN A 594 -38.34 -5.79 12.68
C GLN A 594 -39.55 -4.87 12.58
N GLY A 595 -39.68 -3.91 13.50
CA GLY A 595 -40.71 -2.86 13.44
C GLY A 595 -40.59 -1.99 12.19
N LEU A 596 -39.37 -1.60 11.80
CA LEU A 596 -39.11 -0.83 10.58
C LEU A 596 -39.49 -1.65 9.33
N LEU A 597 -39.05 -2.90 9.25
CA LEU A 597 -39.36 -3.79 8.13
C LEU A 597 -40.88 -3.97 7.95
N ALA A 598 -41.62 -4.07 9.06
CA ALA A 598 -43.08 -4.21 9.07
C ALA A 598 -43.87 -2.91 8.82
N ALA A 599 -43.22 -1.73 8.84
CA ALA A 599 -43.90 -0.44 8.73
C ALA A 599 -44.65 -0.31 7.39
N ALA A 600 -45.88 0.21 7.41
CA ALA A 600 -46.72 0.31 6.21
C ALA A 600 -46.35 1.50 5.30
N ASN A 601 -45.62 2.48 5.83
CA ASN A 601 -45.18 3.69 5.12
C ASN A 601 -43.95 4.30 5.83
N ALA A 602 -43.27 5.22 5.14
CA ALA A 602 -42.06 5.86 5.67
C ALA A 602 -42.31 6.64 6.98
N THR A 603 -43.49 7.25 7.18
CA THR A 603 -43.80 7.97 8.42
C THR A 603 -43.85 7.03 9.64
N GLU A 604 -44.39 5.83 9.48
CA GLU A 604 -44.37 4.80 10.53
C GLU A 604 -42.93 4.31 10.79
N ALA A 605 -42.14 4.15 9.73
CA ALA A 605 -40.73 3.73 9.82
C ALA A 605 -39.83 4.72 10.56
N GLN A 606 -40.15 6.04 10.57
CA GLN A 606 -39.33 7.07 11.23
C GLN A 606 -39.10 6.81 12.73
N THR A 607 -40.11 6.30 13.44
CA THR A 607 -39.98 6.03 14.89
C THR A 607 -39.00 4.89 15.13
N PHE A 608 -39.10 3.83 14.34
CA PHE A 608 -38.22 2.67 14.45
C PHE A 608 -36.80 2.99 13.98
N GLY A 609 -36.63 3.74 12.89
CA GLY A 609 -35.32 4.20 12.43
C GLY A 609 -34.59 5.04 13.48
N ALA A 610 -35.30 5.95 14.16
CA ALA A 610 -34.71 6.73 15.25
C ALA A 610 -34.29 5.85 16.46
N GLN A 611 -35.10 4.84 16.81
CA GLN A 611 -34.78 3.88 17.87
C GLN A 611 -33.56 3.02 17.50
N MET A 612 -33.51 2.53 16.26
CA MET A 612 -32.38 1.77 15.73
C MET A 612 -31.09 2.58 15.82
N ALA A 613 -31.08 3.81 15.30
CA ALA A 613 -29.89 4.68 15.33
C ALA A 613 -29.41 4.94 16.77
N GLY A 614 -30.32 5.18 17.71
CA GLY A 614 -29.98 5.39 19.12
C GLY A 614 -29.37 4.14 19.77
N LEU A 615 -29.99 2.97 19.56
CA LEU A 615 -29.53 1.70 20.13
C LEU A 615 -28.20 1.23 19.51
N ALA A 616 -28.05 1.37 18.20
CA ALA A 616 -26.82 1.05 17.49
C ALA A 616 -25.66 1.97 17.94
N GLY A 617 -25.94 3.26 18.16
CA GLY A 617 -24.99 4.19 18.76
C GLY A 617 -24.52 3.77 20.16
N ARG A 618 -25.43 3.27 21.02
CA ARG A 618 -25.09 2.71 22.34
C ARG A 618 -24.27 1.43 22.23
N ILE A 619 -24.64 0.52 21.33
CA ILE A 619 -23.87 -0.70 21.07
C ILE A 619 -22.43 -0.37 20.66
N TYR A 620 -22.23 0.67 19.83
CA TYR A 620 -20.90 1.09 19.41
C TYR A 620 -20.13 1.84 20.51
N ARG A 621 -20.62 2.99 20.97
CA ARG A 621 -19.88 3.92 21.85
C ARG A 621 -20.22 3.79 23.34
N GLY A 622 -21.41 3.28 23.67
CA GLY A 622 -22.01 3.36 25.00
C GLY A 622 -22.78 4.67 25.23
N GLU A 623 -23.25 4.88 26.46
CA GLU A 623 -23.99 6.08 26.90
C GLU A 623 -23.63 6.39 28.35
N ASP A 624 -23.04 7.57 28.63
CA ASP A 624 -22.74 8.03 29.99
C ASP A 624 -24.05 8.21 30.78
N LEU A 625 -24.40 7.21 31.60
CA LEU A 625 -25.65 7.20 32.38
C LEU A 625 -25.54 7.96 33.69
N ASN A 626 -24.33 8.22 34.14
CA ASN A 626 -24.07 8.80 35.45
C ASN A 626 -23.60 10.27 35.37
N ASP A 627 -23.50 10.81 34.15
CA ASP A 627 -23.16 12.19 33.79
C ASP A 627 -21.78 12.62 34.35
N ASN A 628 -20.82 11.68 34.50
CA ASN A 628 -19.48 12.00 34.98
C ASN A 628 -18.50 12.43 33.87
N GLY A 629 -18.94 12.40 32.61
CA GLY A 629 -18.15 12.73 31.43
C GLY A 629 -17.26 11.59 30.93
N GLN A 630 -17.43 10.37 31.45
CA GLN A 630 -16.76 9.15 30.99
C GLN A 630 -17.79 8.08 30.69
N ILE A 631 -17.52 7.26 29.68
CA ILE A 631 -18.30 6.05 29.42
C ILE A 631 -17.50 4.87 29.97
N GLU A 632 -17.98 4.33 31.08
CA GLU A 632 -17.34 3.28 31.84
C GLU A 632 -17.95 1.90 31.57
N PRO A 633 -17.22 0.80 31.82
CA PRO A 633 -17.72 -0.56 31.70
C PRO A 633 -18.61 -0.91 32.90
N ILE A 634 -19.65 -0.11 33.12
CA ILE A 634 -20.69 -0.37 34.11
C ILE A 634 -21.98 -0.80 33.40
N GLN A 635 -22.90 -1.35 34.19
CA GLN A 635 -24.18 -1.82 33.70
C GLN A 635 -24.92 -0.70 32.96
N ASP A 636 -25.39 -1.00 31.75
CA ASP A 636 -26.11 -0.11 30.85
C ASP A 636 -25.34 1.13 30.34
N GLU A 637 -24.00 1.20 30.49
CA GLU A 637 -23.18 2.34 30.05
C GLU A 637 -22.18 1.98 28.95
N GLY A 638 -21.39 0.91 29.14
CA GLY A 638 -20.31 0.54 28.21
C GLY A 638 -20.78 -0.20 26.95
N GLY A 639 -20.34 0.27 25.77
CA GLY A 639 -20.51 -0.40 24.46
C GLY A 639 -19.25 -1.11 23.95
N ALA A 640 -19.21 -1.43 22.66
CA ALA A 640 -18.13 -2.19 22.00
C ALA A 640 -16.77 -1.48 22.11
N LEU A 641 -16.75 -0.16 21.94
CA LEU A 641 -15.53 0.64 22.05
C LEU A 641 -14.95 0.63 23.47
N VAL A 642 -15.81 0.64 24.48
CA VAL A 642 -15.42 0.52 25.89
C VAL A 642 -14.86 -0.88 26.16
N ALA A 643 -15.49 -1.92 25.63
CA ALA A 643 -14.99 -3.29 25.72
C ALA A 643 -13.58 -3.43 25.11
N PHE A 644 -13.35 -2.84 23.93
CA PHE A 644 -12.03 -2.83 23.27
C PHE A 644 -10.97 -2.11 24.11
N ARG A 645 -11.23 -0.87 24.55
CA ARG A 645 -10.28 -0.06 25.35
C ARG A 645 -9.88 -0.73 26.66
N TYR A 646 -10.85 -1.33 27.36
CA TYR A 646 -10.56 -2.01 28.62
C TYR A 646 -9.86 -3.35 28.42
N ALA A 647 -10.06 -4.01 27.28
CA ALA A 647 -9.26 -5.17 26.90
C ALA A 647 -7.79 -4.77 26.65
N GLN A 648 -7.51 -3.62 25.99
CA GLN A 648 -6.15 -3.11 25.84
C GLN A 648 -5.47 -2.86 27.20
N ARG A 649 -6.19 -2.26 28.15
CA ARG A 649 -5.71 -2.05 29.53
C ARG A 649 -5.40 -3.33 30.30
N ALA A 650 -5.91 -4.49 29.89
CA ALA A 650 -5.52 -5.76 30.49
C ALA A 650 -4.03 -6.06 30.27
N ALA A 651 -3.42 -5.51 29.22
CA ALA A 651 -2.01 -5.66 28.85
C ALA A 651 -1.11 -4.51 29.30
N GLU A 652 -1.51 -3.79 30.34
CA GLU A 652 -0.67 -2.75 30.95
C GLU A 652 0.57 -3.36 31.62
N TYR A 653 1.74 -2.76 31.38
CA TYR A 653 2.99 -3.06 32.04
C TYR A 653 3.11 -2.28 33.36
N PHE A 654 3.66 -2.91 34.39
CA PHE A 654 4.00 -2.34 35.69
C PHE A 654 5.51 -2.51 35.99
N PRO A 655 6.41 -1.78 35.30
CA PRO A 655 7.86 -1.93 35.39
C PRO A 655 8.40 -1.84 36.81
N GLN A 656 9.20 -2.84 37.20
CA GLN A 656 9.87 -2.88 38.48
C GLN A 656 11.34 -2.49 38.33
N ALA A 657 11.86 -1.70 39.27
CA ALA A 657 13.26 -1.30 39.27
C ALA A 657 14.20 -2.52 39.36
N VAL A 658 15.24 -2.53 38.53
CA VAL A 658 16.32 -3.54 38.62
C VAL A 658 17.48 -2.96 39.45
N ASP A 659 18.15 -3.79 40.26
CA ASP A 659 19.20 -3.35 41.20
C ASP A 659 20.35 -2.62 40.47
N ALA A 660 20.36 -1.28 40.49
CA ALA A 660 21.49 -0.48 40.02
C ALA A 660 22.60 -0.39 41.09
N PRO A 661 23.89 -0.60 40.77
CA PRO A 661 24.97 -0.37 41.72
C PRO A 661 25.16 1.13 41.99
N VAL A 662 25.06 1.51 43.27
CA VAL A 662 25.17 2.91 43.75
C VAL A 662 26.56 3.48 43.50
N ALA A 663 26.65 4.55 42.70
CA ALA A 663 27.85 5.37 42.59
C ALA A 663 28.06 6.21 43.87
N THR A 664 29.18 6.00 44.56
CA THR A 664 29.61 6.84 45.69
C THR A 664 30.21 8.16 45.21
N ALA A 665 29.63 9.28 45.64
CA ALA A 665 30.06 10.65 45.30
C ALA A 665 31.28 11.14 46.09
N THR A 666 32.15 11.96 45.47
CA THR A 666 32.73 13.27 45.90
C THR A 666 34.06 13.59 45.17
N PRO A 667 34.58 14.85 45.17
CA PRO A 667 33.98 16.15 44.85
C PRO A 667 34.82 16.98 43.83
N SER A 668 34.25 18.08 43.30
CA SER A 668 34.95 19.13 42.50
C SER A 668 35.89 19.99 43.37
N PRO A 669 37.00 20.58 42.86
CA PRO A 669 37.00 21.90 42.16
C PRO A 669 38.09 21.97 41.03
N SER A 670 38.36 23.00 40.22
CA SER A 670 38.17 24.47 40.21
C SER A 670 38.48 25.02 38.79
N THR A 671 37.85 26.14 38.42
CA THR A 671 38.14 27.00 37.25
C THR A 671 39.54 27.66 37.31
N PRO A 672 40.12 28.10 36.18
CA PRO A 672 40.15 29.56 35.90
C PRO A 672 40.02 29.96 34.41
N ALA A 673 39.90 31.27 34.21
CA ALA A 673 39.30 31.97 33.08
C ALA A 673 40.25 32.56 32.00
N ALA A 674 39.65 32.82 30.82
CA ALA A 674 39.77 33.94 29.86
C ALA A 674 41.12 34.34 29.19
N SER A 675 41.07 34.58 27.85
CA SER A 675 41.63 35.76 27.14
C SER A 675 41.40 35.71 25.60
N VAL A 676 40.43 36.43 25.01
CA VAL A 676 40.44 37.67 24.16
C VAL A 676 41.12 37.70 22.74
N THR A 677 40.29 37.96 21.69
CA THR A 677 40.37 38.93 20.53
C THR A 677 41.17 38.71 19.19
N PRO A 678 40.87 39.46 18.08
CA PRO A 678 40.68 38.97 16.69
C PRO A 678 41.55 39.66 15.59
N GLU A 679 41.41 39.32 14.29
CA GLU A 679 41.72 40.18 13.09
C GLU A 679 41.44 39.37 11.77
N THR A 680 40.54 39.75 10.84
CA THR A 680 40.53 40.70 9.68
C THR A 680 40.74 40.11 8.27
N SER A 681 39.73 40.38 7.42
CA SER A 681 39.59 40.58 5.94
C SER A 681 40.85 40.70 5.03
N PRO A 682 40.78 40.50 3.69
CA PRO A 682 40.11 41.46 2.78
C PRO A 682 39.40 40.94 1.51
N THR A 683 38.53 41.81 1.00
CA THR A 683 37.78 41.88 -0.27
C THR A 683 38.64 42.30 -1.47
N SER A 684 38.24 41.97 -2.72
CA SER A 684 38.38 42.91 -3.86
C SER A 684 37.46 42.61 -5.06
N THR A 685 36.75 43.67 -5.45
CA THR A 685 35.85 43.94 -6.59
C THR A 685 36.57 44.21 -7.93
N THR A 686 35.89 44.05 -9.09
CA THR A 686 36.00 45.05 -10.20
C THR A 686 34.82 45.00 -11.19
N SER A 687 34.60 46.15 -11.85
CA SER A 687 33.39 46.66 -12.51
C SER A 687 33.48 46.79 -14.05
N THR A 688 32.29 46.97 -14.65
CA THR A 688 31.77 47.26 -16.02
C THR A 688 32.54 48.22 -16.95
N PRO A 689 32.29 48.22 -18.29
CA PRO A 689 31.41 49.26 -18.91
C PRO A 689 30.60 48.84 -20.19
N THR A 690 29.80 49.78 -20.71
CA THR A 690 28.54 49.67 -21.50
C THR A 690 28.63 50.00 -23.03
N ALA A 691 27.82 49.31 -23.87
CA ALA A 691 27.10 49.64 -25.15
C ALA A 691 27.82 50.30 -26.40
N PRO A 692 27.42 50.01 -27.68
CA PRO A 692 26.14 50.46 -28.28
C PRO A 692 25.43 49.51 -29.32
N THR A 693 24.15 49.81 -29.59
CA THR A 693 23.21 49.18 -30.56
C THR A 693 23.56 49.43 -32.04
N PRO A 694 23.18 48.54 -32.98
CA PRO A 694 22.20 48.94 -34.02
C PRO A 694 21.19 47.84 -34.47
N THR A 695 20.21 48.33 -35.22
CA THR A 695 18.87 47.89 -35.66
C THR A 695 18.77 46.75 -36.71
N THR A 696 17.75 45.88 -36.54
CA THR A 696 16.92 45.04 -37.49
C THR A 696 17.53 44.26 -38.67
N THR A 697 17.14 42.98 -38.83
CA THR A 697 16.23 42.41 -39.89
C THR A 697 16.33 40.87 -39.90
N GLY A 698 15.19 40.17 -39.95
CA GLY A 698 15.07 38.73 -39.65
C GLY A 698 15.55 37.71 -40.69
N THR A 699 15.74 36.48 -40.22
CA THR A 699 15.79 35.21 -40.98
C THR A 699 15.49 34.07 -39.97
N PRO A 700 14.79 32.98 -40.34
CA PRO A 700 14.24 32.02 -39.37
C PRO A 700 15.37 31.22 -38.72
N SER A 701 15.42 31.20 -37.39
CA SER A 701 16.37 30.36 -36.66
C SER A 701 15.87 28.93 -36.68
N THR A 702 16.63 28.05 -37.33
CA THR A 702 16.66 26.62 -37.06
C THR A 702 16.68 26.37 -35.55
N ALA A 703 15.72 25.58 -35.07
CA ALA A 703 15.62 25.19 -33.66
C ALA A 703 16.92 24.54 -33.19
N THR A 704 17.45 25.04 -32.08
CA THR A 704 18.43 24.31 -31.27
C THR A 704 17.75 23.03 -30.79
N PRO A 705 18.34 21.83 -30.93
CA PRO A 705 17.76 20.64 -30.34
C PRO A 705 17.64 20.85 -28.82
N PRO A 706 16.52 20.40 -28.20
CA PRO A 706 16.30 20.64 -26.79
C PRO A 706 17.42 20.00 -25.93
N PRO A 707 17.67 20.55 -24.72
CA PRO A 707 18.57 19.93 -23.76
C PRO A 707 18.17 18.46 -23.50
N LEU A 708 19.14 17.61 -23.19
CA LEU A 708 18.90 16.18 -23.00
C LEU A 708 17.90 15.96 -21.84
N GLY A 709 16.73 15.40 -22.15
CA GLY A 709 15.64 15.15 -21.19
C GLY A 709 14.52 16.20 -21.19
N GLY A 710 14.73 17.37 -21.80
CA GLY A 710 13.71 18.41 -21.91
C GLY A 710 12.83 18.28 -23.16
N ASP A 711 11.63 18.86 -23.10
CA ASP A 711 10.65 18.82 -24.19
C ASP A 711 10.98 19.74 -25.39
N ALA A 712 10.06 19.87 -26.36
CA ALA A 712 10.29 20.64 -27.58
C ALA A 712 10.22 22.19 -27.40
N TYR A 713 9.77 22.66 -26.24
CA TYR A 713 9.50 24.05 -25.88
C TYR A 713 10.57 24.67 -24.98
N GLU A 714 11.39 23.83 -24.37
CA GLU A 714 12.54 24.11 -23.51
C GLU A 714 13.33 25.40 -23.76
N GLY A 715 13.77 25.99 -22.65
CA GLY A 715 14.35 27.33 -22.57
C GLY A 715 13.29 28.41 -22.38
N ASP A 716 12.18 28.07 -21.73
CA ASP A 716 11.05 28.92 -21.37
C ASP A 716 10.85 29.11 -19.85
N ASP A 717 11.88 28.85 -19.05
CA ASP A 717 11.95 29.07 -17.59
C ASP A 717 11.76 30.55 -17.17
N GLN A 718 11.71 31.47 -18.14
CA GLN A 718 11.57 32.91 -17.93
C GLN A 718 10.45 33.49 -18.79
N CYS A 719 9.67 34.41 -18.21
CA CYS A 719 8.57 35.06 -18.92
C CYS A 719 9.00 35.78 -20.22
N SER A 720 10.23 36.31 -20.28
CA SER A 720 10.78 36.91 -21.51
C SER A 720 10.89 35.93 -22.67
N ASP A 721 11.07 34.66 -22.36
CA ASP A 721 11.33 33.57 -23.30
C ASP A 721 10.07 32.74 -23.57
N ALA A 722 8.93 33.16 -22.99
CA ALA A 722 7.64 32.47 -23.05
C ALA A 722 7.26 32.02 -24.47
N ARG A 723 6.96 30.72 -24.60
CA ARG A 723 6.55 30.10 -25.87
C ARG A 723 5.09 30.38 -26.17
N ALA A 724 4.77 30.58 -27.44
CA ALA A 724 3.39 30.81 -27.84
C ALA A 724 2.60 29.50 -27.88
N ILE A 725 1.35 29.53 -27.42
CA ILE A 725 0.34 28.50 -27.65
C ILE A 725 -0.82 29.13 -28.44
N ALA A 726 -1.35 28.39 -29.41
CA ALA A 726 -2.54 28.79 -30.13
C ALA A 726 -3.79 28.59 -29.24
N THR A 727 -4.84 29.37 -29.48
CA THR A 727 -6.10 29.26 -28.74
C THR A 727 -7.09 28.33 -29.43
N ASP A 728 -6.59 27.39 -30.22
CA ASP A 728 -7.37 26.44 -31.02
C ASP A 728 -7.65 25.13 -30.27
N GLY A 729 -7.15 24.98 -29.03
CA GLY A 729 -7.32 23.77 -28.23
C GLY A 729 -6.35 22.65 -28.58
N ILE A 730 -5.40 22.85 -29.51
CA ILE A 730 -4.39 21.84 -29.82
C ILE A 730 -3.47 21.65 -28.60
N VAL A 731 -3.27 20.40 -28.22
CA VAL A 731 -2.50 20.02 -27.04
C VAL A 731 -1.00 20.13 -27.28
N GLN A 732 -0.28 20.70 -26.31
CA GLN A 732 1.17 20.69 -26.22
C GLN A 732 1.60 19.76 -25.08
N ARG A 733 2.37 18.73 -25.39
CA ARG A 733 3.04 17.89 -24.38
C ARG A 733 4.30 18.59 -23.88
N ARG A 734 4.41 18.71 -22.56
CA ARG A 734 5.49 19.41 -21.87
C ARG A 734 6.01 18.60 -20.67
N ASN A 735 7.17 18.94 -20.13
CA ASN A 735 7.68 18.39 -18.88
C ASN A 735 8.41 19.43 -18.02
N PHE A 736 8.44 19.21 -16.70
CA PHE A 736 9.30 19.97 -15.81
C PHE A 736 10.68 19.31 -15.79
N HIS A 737 11.59 19.72 -16.67
CA HIS A 737 12.78 18.93 -16.99
C HIS A 737 13.87 18.96 -15.92
N GLN A 738 13.93 20.05 -15.14
CA GLN A 738 14.96 20.26 -14.11
C GLN A 738 14.36 20.77 -12.79
N THR A 739 15.09 20.56 -11.70
CA THR A 739 14.67 21.03 -10.37
C THR A 739 14.41 22.54 -10.38
N GLY A 740 13.22 22.96 -9.95
CA GLY A 740 12.78 24.35 -9.92
C GLY A 740 12.38 24.93 -11.28
N ASP A 741 12.14 24.08 -12.27
CA ASP A 741 11.67 24.50 -13.60
C ASP A 741 10.35 25.28 -13.55
N SER A 742 10.14 26.18 -14.51
CA SER A 742 9.00 27.10 -14.55
C SER A 742 8.64 27.47 -15.98
N ASP A 743 7.78 26.68 -16.60
CA ASP A 743 7.38 26.91 -17.99
C ASP A 743 6.54 28.17 -18.16
N TRP A 744 7.05 29.12 -18.95
CA TRP A 744 6.28 30.28 -19.37
C TRP A 744 5.67 30.09 -20.75
N VAL A 745 4.35 30.24 -20.82
CA VAL A 745 3.57 30.13 -22.05
C VAL A 745 2.79 31.43 -22.28
N LYS A 746 2.51 31.79 -23.53
CA LYS A 746 1.69 32.96 -23.86
C LYS A 746 0.69 32.67 -24.97
N PHE A 747 -0.46 33.33 -24.92
CA PHE A 747 -1.44 33.31 -26.01
C PHE A 747 -2.04 34.70 -26.23
N ASP A 748 -2.53 34.96 -27.44
CA ASP A 748 -3.20 36.22 -27.77
C ASP A 748 -4.69 36.15 -27.43
N ALA A 749 -5.14 37.01 -26.52
CA ALA A 749 -6.51 37.08 -26.07
C ALA A 749 -7.26 38.26 -26.72
N THR A 750 -8.57 38.11 -26.91
CA THR A 750 -9.47 39.14 -27.43
C THR A 750 -10.45 39.59 -26.34
N SER A 751 -10.60 40.91 -26.15
CA SER A 751 -11.49 41.48 -25.15
C SER A 751 -12.92 40.94 -25.26
N GLY A 752 -13.44 40.41 -24.15
CA GLY A 752 -14.79 39.87 -24.01
C GLY A 752 -14.94 38.40 -24.39
N GLU A 753 -13.92 37.78 -25.00
CA GLU A 753 -13.93 36.35 -25.31
C GLU A 753 -13.55 35.52 -24.08
N GLN A 754 -14.13 34.32 -23.98
CA GLN A 754 -13.84 33.36 -22.92
C GLN A 754 -12.90 32.27 -23.45
N TYR A 755 -11.91 31.91 -22.65
CA TYR A 755 -10.90 30.90 -22.94
C TYR A 755 -10.96 29.81 -21.89
N LEU A 756 -10.80 28.55 -22.31
CA LEU A 756 -10.59 27.41 -21.42
C LEU A 756 -9.12 27.00 -21.50
N ILE A 757 -8.47 26.92 -20.35
CA ILE A 757 -7.09 26.44 -20.19
C ILE A 757 -7.18 25.11 -19.45
N GLU A 758 -6.66 24.05 -20.05
CA GLU A 758 -6.71 22.68 -19.53
C GLU A 758 -5.27 22.17 -19.36
N VAL A 759 -4.97 21.57 -18.21
CA VAL A 759 -3.74 20.79 -17.97
C VAL A 759 -4.13 19.41 -17.46
N ASN A 760 -3.80 18.39 -18.25
CA ASN A 760 -4.00 16.99 -17.88
C ASN A 760 -2.67 16.32 -17.53
N ILE A 761 -2.72 15.36 -16.60
CA ILE A 761 -1.55 14.62 -16.13
C ILE A 761 -1.56 13.20 -16.71
N PRO A 762 -0.56 12.84 -17.55
CA PRO A 762 -0.39 11.48 -18.05
C PRO A 762 -0.31 10.44 -16.94
N ASP A 763 -0.55 9.18 -17.27
CA ASP A 763 -0.73 8.15 -16.27
C ASP A 763 0.53 7.73 -15.53
N ASN A 764 1.66 7.86 -16.21
CA ASN A 764 3.01 7.61 -15.74
C ASN A 764 3.73 8.86 -15.19
N SER A 765 3.01 9.99 -15.06
CA SER A 765 3.57 11.25 -14.57
C SER A 765 3.23 11.47 -13.10
N VAL A 766 4.20 12.04 -12.37
CA VAL A 766 4.05 12.49 -10.98
C VAL A 766 3.95 14.01 -10.87
N ALA A 767 3.66 14.68 -11.98
CA ALA A 767 3.47 16.13 -12.03
C ALA A 767 2.23 16.57 -11.24
N ASP A 768 2.35 17.68 -10.54
CA ASP A 768 1.32 18.35 -9.76
C ASP A 768 1.38 19.84 -10.11
N VAL A 769 0.54 20.28 -11.05
CA VAL A 769 0.75 21.52 -11.80
C VAL A 769 0.05 22.70 -11.14
N ALA A 770 0.83 23.72 -10.78
CA ALA A 770 0.34 25.04 -10.41
C ALA A 770 0.38 25.99 -11.63
N LEU A 771 -0.67 26.82 -11.80
CA LEU A 771 -0.79 27.85 -12.84
C LEU A 771 -0.91 29.25 -12.24
N GLU A 772 -0.16 30.21 -12.77
CA GLU A 772 -0.41 31.65 -12.61
C GLU A 772 -0.63 32.33 -13.98
N LEU A 773 -1.74 33.06 -14.15
CA LEU A 773 -2.05 33.87 -15.33
C LEU A 773 -1.76 35.35 -15.07
N VAL A 774 -0.98 36.01 -15.94
CA VAL A 774 -0.61 37.44 -15.83
C VAL A 774 -0.81 38.20 -17.14
N ALA A 775 -1.08 39.52 -17.04
CA ALA A 775 -1.24 40.38 -18.21
C ALA A 775 0.10 40.77 -18.89
N ALA A 776 1.20 40.72 -18.16
CA ALA A 776 2.55 41.04 -18.63
C ALA A 776 3.60 40.46 -17.67
N CYS A 777 4.81 40.23 -18.16
CA CYS A 777 5.93 39.75 -17.34
C CYS A 777 6.20 40.66 -16.14
N GLY A 778 6.20 40.08 -14.93
CA GLY A 778 6.34 40.81 -13.67
C GLY A 778 5.11 41.64 -13.27
N GLY A 779 3.99 41.47 -13.97
CA GLY A 779 2.69 42.05 -13.61
C GLY A 779 2.04 41.33 -12.43
N THR A 780 0.86 41.81 -12.03
CA THR A 780 0.04 41.13 -11.03
C THR A 780 -0.64 39.90 -11.62
N VAL A 781 -0.71 38.84 -10.83
CA VAL A 781 -1.53 37.66 -11.11
C VAL A 781 -2.99 38.08 -11.30
N LEU A 782 -3.56 37.67 -12.42
CA LEU A 782 -4.97 37.86 -12.78
C LEU A 782 -5.81 36.74 -12.19
N GLU A 783 -5.36 35.50 -12.37
CA GLU A 783 -5.95 34.26 -11.85
C GLU A 783 -4.83 33.25 -11.57
N ALA A 784 -5.05 32.32 -10.64
CA ALA A 784 -4.11 31.25 -10.34
C ALA A 784 -4.85 30.00 -9.81
N GLN A 785 -4.25 28.84 -10.01
CA GLN A 785 -4.75 27.55 -9.54
C GLN A 785 -3.58 26.67 -9.05
N ASP A 786 -3.68 26.14 -7.84
CA ASP A 786 -2.70 25.24 -7.18
C ASP A 786 -3.47 24.44 -6.10
N PHE A 787 -4.29 23.50 -6.56
CA PHE A 787 -5.21 22.77 -5.68
C PHE A 787 -4.54 21.54 -5.09
N GLN A 788 -4.64 21.37 -3.78
CA GLN A 788 -4.11 20.18 -3.08
C GLN A 788 -4.89 18.89 -3.39
N PHE A 789 -6.08 19.03 -3.99
CA PHE A 789 -7.01 17.96 -4.33
C PHE A 789 -7.07 17.67 -5.84
N SER A 790 -6.19 18.28 -6.66
CA SER A 790 -6.09 17.91 -8.08
C SER A 790 -4.70 18.23 -8.63
N PRO A 791 -4.05 17.30 -9.33
CA PRO A 791 -2.73 17.55 -9.92
C PRO A 791 -2.81 18.28 -11.26
N GLY A 792 -4.01 18.45 -11.83
CA GLY A 792 -4.27 19.14 -13.10
C GLY A 792 -4.88 20.53 -12.91
N VAL A 793 -5.06 21.24 -14.03
CA VAL A 793 -5.61 22.61 -14.05
C VAL A 793 -6.77 22.69 -15.01
N ARG A 794 -7.82 23.43 -14.64
CA ARG A 794 -8.95 23.74 -15.51
C ARG A 794 -9.47 25.13 -15.19
N LEU A 795 -8.97 26.11 -15.93
CA LEU A 795 -9.28 27.53 -15.73
C LEU A 795 -10.08 28.07 -16.91
N ASP A 796 -11.30 28.56 -16.65
CA ASP A 796 -12.01 29.40 -17.61
C ASP A 796 -11.79 30.89 -17.32
N TYR A 797 -11.44 31.65 -18.36
CA TYR A 797 -11.02 33.02 -18.21
C TYR A 797 -11.65 33.93 -19.27
N THR A 798 -12.28 35.02 -18.82
CA THR A 798 -12.82 36.05 -19.72
C THR A 798 -11.83 37.20 -19.87
N ALA A 799 -11.34 37.42 -21.10
CA ALA A 799 -10.32 38.43 -21.33
C ALA A 799 -10.86 39.86 -21.22
N ALA A 800 -10.32 40.63 -20.26
CA ALA A 800 -10.74 42.02 -20.07
C ALA A 800 -10.26 42.97 -21.20
N ASN A 801 -9.13 42.65 -21.85
CA ASN A 801 -8.51 43.48 -22.89
C ASN A 801 -7.96 42.59 -24.01
N THR A 802 -7.84 43.16 -25.21
CA THR A 802 -7.14 42.50 -26.33
C THR A 802 -5.63 42.66 -26.16
N GLY A 803 -4.89 41.55 -26.24
CA GLY A 803 -3.43 41.50 -26.12
C GLY A 803 -2.92 40.13 -25.67
N SER A 804 -1.61 39.95 -25.61
CA SER A 804 -1.01 38.70 -25.14
C SER A 804 -1.15 38.55 -23.62
N LEU A 805 -1.58 37.38 -23.17
CA LEU A 805 -1.54 36.94 -21.77
C LEU A 805 -0.44 35.90 -21.60
N TYR A 806 0.11 35.83 -20.38
CA TYR A 806 1.22 34.94 -20.05
C TYR A 806 0.79 34.02 -18.91
N MET A 807 1.13 32.75 -19.02
CA MET A 807 0.89 31.71 -18.05
C MET A 807 2.23 31.20 -17.55
N LYS A 808 2.36 31.05 -16.24
CA LYS A 808 3.49 30.37 -15.61
C LYS A 808 2.99 29.05 -15.06
N PHE A 809 3.60 27.96 -15.47
CA PHE A 809 3.40 26.64 -14.88
C PHE A 809 4.59 26.29 -14.00
N ALA A 810 4.33 25.61 -12.89
CA ALA A 810 5.37 25.07 -12.02
C ALA A 810 4.86 23.78 -11.37
N ASN A 811 5.78 22.86 -11.06
CA ASN A 811 5.44 21.71 -10.24
C ASN A 811 5.28 22.15 -8.77
N HIS A 812 4.27 21.62 -8.08
CA HIS A 812 4.02 21.92 -6.66
C HIS A 812 5.24 21.56 -5.80
N ASP A 813 5.85 20.40 -6.07
CA ASP A 813 7.15 20.01 -5.53
C ASP A 813 8.26 20.37 -6.53
N PRO A 814 9.01 21.47 -6.33
CA PRO A 814 10.04 21.89 -7.28
C PRO A 814 11.23 20.91 -7.36
N GLU A 815 11.39 20.00 -6.41
CA GLU A 815 12.44 18.97 -6.43
C GLU A 815 12.07 17.78 -7.34
N ARG A 816 10.78 17.60 -7.66
CA ARG A 816 10.31 16.59 -8.62
C ARG A 816 10.42 17.13 -10.04
N ALA A 817 11.43 16.65 -10.76
CA ALA A 817 11.69 17.03 -12.15
C ALA A 817 12.28 15.86 -12.94
N GLY A 818 12.26 15.97 -14.27
CA GLY A 818 12.80 15.00 -15.20
C GLY A 818 11.88 14.74 -16.38
N ASP A 819 12.32 13.90 -17.31
CA ASP A 819 11.60 13.58 -18.55
C ASP A 819 10.24 12.92 -18.32
N THR A 820 10.03 12.31 -17.15
CA THR A 820 8.79 11.65 -16.71
C THR A 820 7.82 12.56 -15.94
N VAL A 821 8.22 13.79 -15.58
CA VAL A 821 7.34 14.76 -14.90
C VAL A 821 6.60 15.60 -15.96
N ALA A 822 5.78 14.91 -16.75
CA ALA A 822 5.13 15.44 -17.94
C ALA A 822 3.70 15.95 -17.66
N TYR A 823 3.22 16.89 -18.47
CA TYR A 823 1.84 17.37 -18.48
C TYR A 823 1.39 17.75 -19.91
N GLU A 824 0.07 17.77 -20.13
CA GLU A 824 -0.55 18.09 -21.42
C GLU A 824 -1.34 19.40 -21.32
N LEU A 825 -0.87 20.45 -22.00
CA LEU A 825 -1.46 21.80 -21.96
C LEU A 825 -2.29 22.10 -23.20
N SER A 826 -3.49 22.66 -23.03
CA SER A 826 -4.27 23.26 -24.12
C SER A 826 -4.88 24.61 -23.73
N VAL A 827 -5.08 25.47 -24.73
CA VAL A 827 -5.85 26.71 -24.61
C VAL A 827 -6.86 26.76 -25.73
N ARG A 828 -8.14 26.91 -25.40
CA ARG A 828 -9.24 26.93 -26.37
C ARG A 828 -10.11 28.17 -26.20
N GLN A 829 -10.25 28.96 -27.25
CA GLN A 829 -11.27 30.00 -27.30
C GLN A 829 -12.65 29.35 -27.45
N LEU A 830 -13.60 29.76 -26.60
CA LEU A 830 -14.95 29.20 -26.59
C LEU A 830 -15.86 29.95 -27.56
N SER A 831 -16.76 29.20 -28.19
CA SER A 831 -17.78 29.78 -29.06
C SER A 831 -18.73 30.68 -28.27
N ALA A 832 -19.00 31.88 -28.80
CA ALA A 832 -20.02 32.80 -28.27
C ALA A 832 -21.48 32.37 -28.55
N SER A 833 -21.68 31.29 -29.32
CA SER A 833 -23.00 30.82 -29.73
C SER A 833 -23.66 30.01 -28.63
N ALA A 834 -24.79 30.51 -28.11
CA ALA A 834 -25.51 29.94 -26.97
C ALA A 834 -26.42 28.72 -27.29
N ALA A 835 -26.22 28.04 -28.42
CA ALA A 835 -27.11 26.97 -28.88
C ALA A 835 -26.44 25.59 -28.69
N PRO A 836 -26.95 24.73 -27.79
CA PRO A 836 -26.50 23.35 -27.65
C PRO A 836 -26.63 22.59 -28.97
N GLY A 837 -25.71 21.65 -29.21
CA GLY A 837 -25.81 20.71 -30.33
C GLY A 837 -27.04 19.80 -30.20
N LEU A 838 -27.41 19.13 -31.29
CA LEU A 838 -28.42 18.07 -31.24
C LEU A 838 -27.84 16.83 -30.57
N LEU A 839 -28.68 16.09 -29.86
CA LEU A 839 -28.32 14.83 -29.22
C LEU A 839 -29.27 13.72 -29.65
N ILE A 840 -28.73 12.58 -30.06
CA ILE A 840 -29.46 11.32 -30.16
C ILE A 840 -28.85 10.36 -29.13
N ILE A 841 -29.66 9.86 -28.23
CA ILE A 841 -29.25 8.89 -27.20
C ILE A 841 -29.87 7.55 -27.56
N VAL A 842 -29.11 6.47 -27.42
CA VAL A 842 -29.63 5.11 -27.60
C VAL A 842 -29.22 4.25 -26.41
N ALA A 843 -30.20 3.81 -25.63
CA ALA A 843 -30.06 2.72 -24.68
C ALA A 843 -30.48 1.42 -25.39
N GLY A 844 -29.58 0.45 -25.51
CA GLY A 844 -29.91 -0.86 -26.08
C GLY A 844 -30.39 -1.88 -25.05
N GLN A 845 -30.53 -3.13 -25.50
CA GLN A 845 -30.91 -4.28 -24.67
C GLN A 845 -30.66 -5.59 -25.44
N ILE A 846 -30.08 -6.59 -24.77
CA ILE A 846 -29.88 -7.92 -25.38
C ILE A 846 -30.80 -9.02 -24.86
N LYS A 847 -31.27 -8.94 -23.61
CA LYS A 847 -32.07 -10.00 -22.98
C LYS A 847 -33.04 -9.46 -21.94
N ASN A 848 -34.03 -10.28 -21.57
CA ASN A 848 -34.94 -9.95 -20.48
C ASN A 848 -34.20 -10.04 -19.15
N ASN A 849 -34.48 -9.12 -18.23
CA ASN A 849 -33.85 -9.04 -16.90
C ASN A 849 -32.32 -9.00 -16.99
N ASP A 850 -31.80 -8.21 -17.93
CA ASP A 850 -30.36 -8.00 -18.04
C ASP A 850 -29.81 -7.35 -16.75
N PRO A 851 -28.85 -7.97 -16.05
CA PRO A 851 -28.31 -7.42 -14.81
C PRO A 851 -27.71 -6.03 -14.97
N VAL A 852 -27.17 -5.71 -16.16
CA VAL A 852 -26.55 -4.41 -16.47
C VAL A 852 -27.47 -3.44 -17.21
N GLN A 853 -28.75 -3.79 -17.40
CA GLN A 853 -29.73 -2.84 -17.96
C GLN A 853 -29.83 -1.55 -17.12
N PRO A 854 -29.83 -1.60 -15.77
CA PRO A 854 -29.77 -0.39 -14.95
C PRO A 854 -28.55 0.47 -15.28
N ASN A 855 -27.37 -0.12 -15.49
CA ASN A 855 -26.14 0.58 -15.87
C ASN A 855 -26.26 1.30 -17.22
N ILE A 856 -26.81 0.62 -18.23
CA ILE A 856 -27.10 1.21 -19.54
C ILE A 856 -28.02 2.44 -19.39
N TYR A 857 -29.05 2.32 -18.55
CA TYR A 857 -29.96 3.44 -18.30
C TYR A 857 -29.33 4.55 -17.49
N HIS A 858 -28.47 4.24 -16.52
CA HIS A 858 -27.74 5.23 -15.74
C HIS A 858 -26.89 6.12 -16.64
N VAL A 859 -26.05 5.51 -17.50
CA VAL A 859 -25.20 6.25 -18.44
C VAL A 859 -26.05 7.10 -19.38
N THR A 860 -27.09 6.53 -20.00
CA THR A 860 -27.92 7.27 -20.97
C THR A 860 -28.74 8.40 -20.34
N ASP A 861 -29.22 8.22 -19.11
CA ASP A 861 -29.87 9.29 -18.35
C ASP A 861 -28.85 10.39 -17.95
N ALA A 862 -27.62 10.02 -17.61
CA ALA A 862 -26.55 10.98 -17.33
C ALA A 862 -26.17 11.80 -18.57
N VAL A 863 -26.14 11.19 -19.76
CA VAL A 863 -25.94 11.93 -21.03
C VAL A 863 -27.11 12.88 -21.32
N TYR A 864 -28.34 12.41 -21.10
CA TYR A 864 -29.54 13.26 -21.22
C TYR A 864 -29.40 14.49 -20.30
N GLN A 865 -29.09 14.26 -19.03
CA GLN A 865 -28.95 15.32 -18.03
C GLN A 865 -27.79 16.27 -18.36
N LEU A 866 -26.64 15.77 -18.81
CA LEU A 866 -25.51 16.60 -19.25
C LEU A 866 -25.94 17.64 -20.29
N PHE A 867 -26.69 17.23 -21.32
CA PHE A 867 -27.14 18.17 -22.35
C PHE A 867 -28.22 19.12 -21.82
N LYS A 868 -29.12 18.66 -20.93
CA LYS A 868 -30.08 19.55 -20.23
C LYS A 868 -29.36 20.64 -19.43
N ASP A 869 -28.29 20.28 -18.73
CA ASP A 869 -27.50 21.22 -17.91
C ASP A 869 -26.72 22.22 -18.77
N LYS A 870 -26.32 21.83 -19.99
CA LYS A 870 -25.78 22.76 -21.01
C LYS A 870 -26.86 23.58 -21.72
N GLY A 871 -28.12 23.46 -21.30
CA GLY A 871 -29.24 24.28 -21.77
C GLY A 871 -30.02 23.70 -22.94
N ALA A 872 -29.83 22.41 -23.29
CA ALA A 872 -30.57 21.79 -24.37
C ALA A 872 -32.07 21.68 -24.03
N THR A 873 -32.90 22.07 -24.99
CA THR A 873 -34.35 21.86 -24.91
C THR A 873 -34.69 20.42 -25.32
N ASP A 874 -35.88 19.95 -24.93
CA ASP A 874 -36.33 18.60 -25.30
C ASP A 874 -36.42 18.43 -26.83
N ASP A 875 -36.73 19.49 -27.58
CA ASP A 875 -36.75 19.47 -29.05
C ASP A 875 -35.35 19.24 -29.69
N GLN A 876 -34.27 19.34 -28.91
CA GLN A 876 -32.89 19.14 -29.34
C GLN A 876 -32.33 17.77 -28.90
N ILE A 877 -33.08 16.97 -28.15
CA ILE A 877 -32.68 15.65 -27.69
C ILE A 877 -33.68 14.63 -28.25
N TYR A 878 -33.17 13.54 -28.81
CA TYR A 878 -33.98 12.42 -29.26
C TYR A 878 -33.50 11.13 -28.59
N TYR A 879 -34.25 10.62 -27.63
CA TYR A 879 -33.85 9.46 -26.81
C TYR A 879 -34.61 8.19 -27.21
N LEU A 880 -33.86 7.18 -27.64
CA LEU A 880 -34.34 5.86 -28.00
C LEU A 880 -34.03 4.83 -26.90
N ALA A 881 -35.04 4.10 -26.46
CA ALA A 881 -34.88 3.03 -25.46
C ALA A 881 -35.95 1.92 -25.61
N PRO A 882 -35.66 0.67 -25.22
CA PRO A 882 -36.65 -0.40 -25.14
C PRO A 882 -37.83 -0.10 -24.21
N ASP A 883 -37.58 0.63 -23.12
CA ASP A 883 -38.59 1.05 -22.14
C ASP A 883 -39.08 2.49 -22.39
N LEU A 884 -40.27 2.59 -22.99
CA LEU A 884 -40.94 3.87 -23.28
C LEU A 884 -41.48 4.59 -22.04
N SER A 885 -41.47 3.96 -20.87
CA SER A 885 -41.99 4.58 -19.65
C SER A 885 -40.98 5.52 -18.98
N ARG A 886 -39.70 5.48 -19.40
CA ARG A 886 -38.64 6.35 -18.88
C ARG A 886 -38.84 7.79 -19.31
N THR A 887 -38.39 8.71 -18.45
CA THR A 887 -38.47 10.15 -18.71
C THR A 887 -37.58 10.52 -19.90
N GLY A 888 -38.07 11.36 -20.79
CA GLY A 888 -37.32 11.85 -21.94
C GLY A 888 -37.24 10.90 -23.14
N VAL A 889 -37.70 9.65 -23.03
CA VAL A 889 -37.70 8.69 -24.15
C VAL A 889 -38.77 9.02 -25.18
N ASP A 890 -38.35 9.19 -26.44
CA ASP A 890 -39.20 9.59 -27.56
C ASP A 890 -39.76 8.39 -28.35
N ALA A 891 -38.96 7.34 -28.53
CA ALA A 891 -39.37 6.17 -29.28
C ALA A 891 -38.60 4.89 -28.90
N SER A 892 -39.13 3.74 -29.33
CA SER A 892 -38.46 2.45 -29.10
C SER A 892 -37.17 2.34 -29.89
N ALA A 893 -36.13 1.77 -29.28
CA ALA A 893 -34.84 1.50 -29.94
C ALA A 893 -35.00 0.45 -31.06
N THR A 894 -35.20 0.91 -32.29
CA THR A 894 -35.32 0.08 -33.50
C THR A 894 -34.50 0.71 -34.62
N ALA A 895 -34.03 -0.10 -35.57
CA ALA A 895 -33.20 0.40 -36.67
C ALA A 895 -33.95 1.45 -37.50
N ALA A 896 -35.25 1.27 -37.69
CA ALA A 896 -36.11 2.22 -38.40
C ALA A 896 -36.25 3.56 -37.67
N ASN A 897 -36.41 3.54 -36.34
CA ASN A 897 -36.50 4.78 -35.56
C ASN A 897 -35.17 5.50 -35.48
N LEU A 898 -34.05 4.78 -35.36
CA LEU A 898 -32.71 5.37 -35.37
C LEU A 898 -32.38 5.98 -36.75
N GLU A 899 -32.68 5.30 -37.86
CA GLU A 899 -32.55 5.88 -39.20
C GLU A 899 -33.39 7.16 -39.33
N ALA A 900 -34.63 7.13 -38.86
CA ALA A 900 -35.51 8.31 -38.92
C ALA A 900 -34.99 9.46 -38.04
N ALA A 901 -34.47 9.17 -36.85
CA ALA A 901 -33.85 10.17 -35.97
C ALA A 901 -32.66 10.86 -36.66
N ILE A 902 -31.78 10.08 -37.30
CA ILE A 902 -30.59 10.60 -37.98
C ILE A 902 -30.94 11.32 -39.28
N THR A 903 -31.82 10.75 -40.11
CA THR A 903 -32.01 11.22 -41.50
C THR A 903 -33.16 12.21 -41.67
N GLN A 904 -34.09 12.27 -40.71
CA GLN A 904 -35.27 13.13 -40.79
C GLN A 904 -35.28 14.14 -39.64
N TRP A 905 -35.34 13.66 -38.39
CA TRP A 905 -35.42 14.55 -37.22
C TRP A 905 -34.20 15.48 -37.14
N ALA A 906 -32.98 14.94 -37.25
CA ALA A 906 -31.77 15.75 -37.17
C ALA A 906 -31.69 16.79 -38.30
N ASP A 907 -32.12 16.47 -39.53
CA ASP A 907 -32.19 17.44 -40.64
C ASP A 907 -33.18 18.57 -40.34
N GLU A 908 -34.36 18.23 -39.80
CA GLU A 908 -35.38 19.21 -39.42
C GLU A 908 -34.87 20.17 -38.33
N GLN A 909 -34.15 19.65 -37.33
CA GLN A 909 -33.64 20.45 -36.20
C GLN A 909 -32.31 21.17 -36.50
N ALA A 910 -31.50 20.66 -37.44
CA ALA A 910 -30.13 21.15 -37.72
C ALA A 910 -30.07 22.60 -38.22
N ALA A 911 -31.21 23.22 -38.59
CA ALA A 911 -31.25 24.66 -38.90
C ALA A 911 -30.77 25.55 -37.74
N SER A 912 -30.81 25.03 -36.51
CA SER A 912 -30.45 25.75 -35.28
C SER A 912 -29.18 25.25 -34.59
N ALA A 913 -28.55 24.17 -35.08
CA ALA A 913 -27.46 23.47 -34.40
C ALA A 913 -26.15 23.47 -35.21
N GLN A 914 -25.02 23.48 -34.50
CA GLN A 914 -23.67 23.42 -35.10
C GLN A 914 -23.07 22.01 -35.09
N SER A 915 -23.63 21.12 -34.28
CA SER A 915 -23.22 19.73 -34.17
C SER A 915 -24.40 18.81 -33.90
N LEU A 916 -24.22 17.53 -34.23
CA LEU A 916 -25.04 16.41 -33.80
C LEU A 916 -24.14 15.44 -33.02
N THR A 917 -24.58 15.01 -31.86
CA THR A 917 -23.93 13.97 -31.07
C THR A 917 -24.81 12.73 -31.02
N LEU A 918 -24.27 11.57 -31.33
CA LEU A 918 -24.89 10.28 -31.08
C LEU A 918 -24.17 9.66 -29.88
N TYR A 919 -24.92 9.22 -28.88
CA TYR A 919 -24.40 8.45 -27.76
C TYR A 919 -25.09 7.09 -27.74
N LEU A 920 -24.32 6.05 -28.04
CA LEU A 920 -24.77 4.67 -28.15
C LEU A 920 -24.25 3.90 -26.94
N MET A 921 -25.15 3.39 -26.11
CA MET A 921 -24.83 2.63 -24.90
C MET A 921 -25.59 1.31 -24.93
N ASP A 922 -24.86 0.20 -25.04
CA ASP A 922 -25.40 -1.15 -24.86
C ASP A 922 -24.26 -2.17 -24.70
N HIS A 923 -24.65 -3.43 -24.69
CA HIS A 923 -23.86 -4.54 -25.17
C HIS A 923 -23.47 -4.39 -26.66
N GLY A 924 -22.40 -5.06 -27.09
CA GLY A 924 -21.91 -4.97 -28.46
C GLY A 924 -21.02 -6.14 -28.82
N GLY A 925 -20.73 -6.28 -30.09
CA GLY A 925 -19.75 -7.24 -30.61
C GLY A 925 -19.29 -6.79 -31.99
N GLN A 926 -18.42 -7.58 -32.61
CA GLN A 926 -17.81 -7.25 -33.89
C GLN A 926 -18.88 -6.82 -34.92
N ASP A 927 -18.79 -5.56 -35.33
CA ASP A 927 -19.60 -4.90 -36.35
C ASP A 927 -21.09 -4.87 -36.04
N ILE A 928 -21.46 -4.94 -34.75
CA ILE A 928 -22.85 -4.96 -34.31
C ILE A 928 -23.03 -4.08 -33.06
N PHE A 929 -24.03 -3.19 -33.12
CA PHE A 929 -24.64 -2.56 -31.94
C PHE A 929 -26.06 -3.06 -31.75
N TYR A 930 -26.38 -3.54 -30.55
CA TYR A 930 -27.71 -4.03 -30.22
C TYR A 930 -28.64 -2.86 -29.85
N LEU A 931 -29.83 -2.83 -30.46
CA LEU A 931 -30.87 -1.84 -30.14
C LEU A 931 -31.93 -2.47 -29.24
N ASP A 932 -32.40 -3.64 -29.66
CA ASP A 932 -33.31 -4.51 -28.93
C ASP A 932 -33.19 -5.92 -29.54
N LYS A 933 -32.20 -6.68 -29.07
CA LYS A 933 -31.92 -8.03 -29.60
C LYS A 933 -33.11 -8.96 -29.40
N LEU A 934 -33.90 -8.77 -28.34
CA LEU A 934 -35.12 -9.57 -28.08
C LEU A 934 -36.15 -9.44 -29.19
N ARG A 935 -36.23 -8.27 -29.82
CA ARG A 935 -37.10 -8.01 -30.98
C ARG A 935 -36.41 -8.17 -32.33
N GLY A 936 -35.13 -8.53 -32.31
CA GLY A 936 -34.33 -8.73 -33.51
C GLY A 936 -33.88 -7.42 -34.16
N GLU A 937 -33.63 -6.40 -33.34
CA GLU A 937 -33.21 -5.07 -33.77
C GLU A 937 -31.74 -4.83 -33.39
N TRP A 938 -30.90 -4.56 -34.38
CA TRP A 938 -29.48 -4.22 -34.27
C TRP A 938 -29.05 -3.43 -35.51
N ILE A 939 -27.88 -2.79 -35.45
CA ILE A 939 -27.29 -2.05 -36.58
C ILE A 939 -25.84 -2.46 -36.81
N THR A 940 -25.38 -2.25 -38.03
CA THR A 940 -23.99 -2.46 -38.44
C THR A 940 -23.28 -1.12 -38.71
N PRO A 941 -21.93 -1.09 -38.77
CA PRO A 941 -21.19 0.09 -39.23
C PRO A 941 -21.69 0.62 -40.57
N THR A 942 -22.01 -0.28 -41.51
CA THR A 942 -22.51 0.06 -42.84
C THR A 942 -23.85 0.82 -42.78
N ASP A 943 -24.78 0.37 -41.93
CA ASP A 943 -26.08 1.02 -41.78
C ASP A 943 -25.91 2.44 -41.24
N LEU A 944 -25.17 2.58 -40.14
CA LEU A 944 -24.91 3.86 -39.50
C LEU A 944 -24.14 4.82 -40.42
N HIS A 945 -23.08 4.33 -41.09
CA HIS A 945 -22.31 5.11 -42.06
C HIS A 945 -23.21 5.64 -43.19
N GLY A 946 -24.10 4.79 -43.70
CA GLY A 946 -25.06 5.14 -44.74
C GLY A 946 -26.03 6.24 -44.30
N TRP A 947 -26.55 6.17 -43.08
CA TRP A 947 -27.47 7.17 -42.53
C TRP A 947 -26.79 8.51 -42.24
N LEU A 948 -25.60 8.48 -41.63
CA LEU A 948 -24.80 9.69 -41.39
C LEU A 948 -24.42 10.37 -42.72
N ASN A 949 -24.05 9.60 -43.75
CA ASN A 949 -23.76 10.14 -45.09
C ASN A 949 -24.96 10.87 -45.71
N LYS A 950 -26.19 10.36 -45.51
CA LYS A 950 -27.41 11.03 -45.99
C LYS A 950 -27.58 12.38 -45.29
N LEU A 951 -27.40 12.43 -43.98
CA LEU A 951 -27.51 13.67 -43.21
C LEU A 951 -26.44 14.69 -43.63
N GLU A 952 -25.17 14.28 -43.74
CA GLU A 952 -24.07 15.16 -44.14
C GLU A 952 -24.27 15.72 -45.56
N ALA A 953 -24.87 14.93 -46.47
CA ALA A 953 -25.20 15.41 -47.82
C ALA A 953 -26.26 16.53 -47.79
N LEU A 954 -27.16 16.52 -46.79
CA LEU A 954 -28.16 17.57 -46.56
C LEU A 954 -27.57 18.75 -45.75
N ARG A 955 -26.64 18.47 -44.84
CA ARG A 955 -26.06 19.41 -43.87
C ARG A 955 -24.53 19.35 -43.86
N PRO A 956 -23.84 19.85 -44.90
CA PRO A 956 -22.39 19.71 -45.05
C PRO A 956 -21.55 20.49 -44.04
N THR A 957 -22.16 21.36 -43.24
CA THR A 957 -21.47 22.15 -42.19
C THR A 957 -21.74 21.63 -40.78
N LEU A 958 -22.56 20.58 -40.63
CA LEU A 958 -22.89 19.99 -39.33
C LEU A 958 -21.77 19.04 -38.92
N ASN A 959 -21.09 19.35 -37.80
CA ASN A 959 -20.11 18.43 -37.24
C ASN A 959 -20.83 17.26 -36.54
N ILE A 960 -20.31 16.05 -36.67
CA ILE A 960 -20.93 14.86 -36.06
C ILE A 960 -19.97 14.27 -35.04
N ASN A 961 -20.47 13.97 -33.84
CA ASN A 961 -19.75 13.20 -32.85
C ASN A 961 -20.52 11.89 -32.64
N VAL A 962 -19.82 10.76 -32.61
CA VAL A 962 -20.39 9.44 -32.28
C VAL A 962 -19.59 8.91 -31.11
N ILE A 963 -20.26 8.67 -29.98
CA ILE A 963 -19.69 8.04 -28.79
C ILE A 963 -20.36 6.68 -28.67
N TYR A 964 -19.56 5.63 -28.56
CA TYR A 964 -20.02 4.26 -28.55
C TYR A 964 -19.40 3.49 -27.36
N GLU A 965 -20.22 3.22 -26.34
CA GLU A 965 -19.90 2.39 -25.18
C GLU A 965 -20.50 0.99 -25.37
N ALA A 966 -19.63 0.02 -25.66
CA ALA A 966 -19.91 -1.40 -25.77
C ALA A 966 -18.63 -2.22 -26.02
N CYS A 967 -18.71 -3.54 -25.81
CA CYS A 967 -17.68 -4.48 -26.25
C CYS A 967 -17.44 -4.38 -27.76
N GLU A 968 -16.17 -4.43 -28.18
CA GLU A 968 -15.71 -4.41 -29.58
C GLU A 968 -16.17 -3.17 -30.37
N SER A 969 -16.47 -2.07 -29.67
CA SER A 969 -16.96 -0.81 -30.24
C SER A 969 -16.02 -0.17 -31.26
N GLY A 970 -14.71 -0.42 -31.16
CA GLY A 970 -13.70 0.05 -32.13
C GLY A 970 -13.87 -0.53 -33.53
N SER A 971 -14.66 -1.60 -33.70
CA SER A 971 -14.98 -2.15 -35.02
C SER A 971 -15.84 -1.22 -35.89
N PHE A 972 -16.43 -0.17 -35.29
CA PHE A 972 -17.10 0.87 -36.05
C PHE A 972 -16.10 1.89 -36.63
N ILE A 973 -14.88 1.97 -36.08
CA ILE A 973 -13.79 2.84 -36.56
C ILE A 973 -12.98 2.12 -37.66
N ALA A 974 -12.61 0.86 -37.45
CA ALA A 974 -11.81 0.10 -38.42
C ALA A 974 -12.66 -0.90 -39.22
N GLY A 975 -12.19 -1.32 -40.40
CA GLY A 975 -12.81 -2.41 -41.17
C GLY A 975 -13.86 -2.00 -42.23
N ASP A 976 -14.56 -3.01 -42.75
CA ASP A 976 -15.47 -2.86 -43.89
C ASP A 976 -16.75 -2.12 -43.48
N GLY A 977 -17.00 -0.97 -44.12
CA GLY A 977 -18.18 -0.15 -43.84
C GLY A 977 -18.05 0.73 -42.59
N SER A 978 -16.83 0.91 -42.08
CA SER A 978 -16.47 1.84 -41.01
C SER A 978 -17.19 3.19 -41.10
N ILE A 979 -17.56 3.75 -39.95
CA ILE A 979 -18.17 5.07 -39.83
C ILE A 979 -17.15 6.21 -39.88
N SER A 980 -15.85 5.92 -39.88
CA SER A 980 -14.75 6.89 -39.96
C SER A 980 -14.84 7.75 -41.21
N LYS A 981 -14.78 9.07 -41.02
CA LYS A 981 -14.86 10.06 -42.09
C LYS A 981 -14.47 11.46 -41.61
N PRO A 982 -13.76 12.25 -42.42
CA PRO A 982 -13.51 13.66 -42.10
C PRO A 982 -14.81 14.41 -41.81
N GLY A 983 -14.83 15.13 -40.67
CA GLY A 983 -16.03 15.82 -40.16
C GLY A 983 -16.79 15.06 -39.07
N ARG A 984 -16.43 13.79 -38.84
CA ARG A 984 -16.89 12.98 -37.70
C ARG A 984 -15.77 12.86 -36.66
N VAL A 985 -16.14 12.93 -35.38
CA VAL A 985 -15.31 12.41 -34.29
C VAL A 985 -16.02 11.18 -33.77
N VAL A 986 -15.34 10.03 -33.85
CA VAL A 986 -15.85 8.73 -33.39
C VAL A 986 -15.01 8.30 -32.19
N ILE A 987 -15.67 8.08 -31.06
CA ILE A 987 -15.06 7.64 -29.81
C ILE A 987 -15.67 6.29 -29.46
N ALA A 988 -14.82 5.29 -29.31
CA ALA A 988 -15.18 3.94 -28.92
C ALA A 988 -14.57 3.62 -27.56
N SER A 989 -15.37 3.05 -26.66
CA SER A 989 -14.95 2.60 -25.33
C SER A 989 -13.94 1.45 -25.33
N THR A 990 -13.71 0.83 -26.48
CA THR A 990 -12.78 -0.29 -26.68
C THR A 990 -12.13 -0.16 -28.06
N ASP A 991 -11.16 -1.04 -28.33
CA ASP A 991 -10.70 -1.28 -29.70
C ASP A 991 -11.66 -2.25 -30.40
N ASP A 992 -11.26 -2.78 -31.55
CA ASP A 992 -12.09 -3.67 -32.37
C ASP A 992 -12.17 -5.11 -31.86
N VAL A 993 -11.49 -5.47 -30.77
CA VAL A 993 -11.42 -6.87 -30.27
C VAL A 993 -11.63 -7.03 -28.77
N ASN A 994 -11.53 -5.97 -27.98
CA ASN A 994 -11.63 -6.04 -26.53
C ASN A 994 -13.03 -5.72 -26.00
N LEU A 995 -13.27 -6.19 -24.78
CA LEU A 995 -14.55 -6.02 -24.08
C LEU A 995 -14.65 -4.64 -23.42
N ALA A 996 -15.86 -4.27 -23.00
CA ALA A 996 -16.14 -3.12 -22.16
C ALA A 996 -16.63 -3.59 -20.79
N TRP A 997 -16.38 -2.80 -19.74
CA TRP A 997 -16.69 -3.16 -18.36
C TRP A 997 -17.68 -2.19 -17.72
N ALA A 998 -18.66 -2.76 -17.01
CA ALA A 998 -19.58 -2.04 -16.15
C ALA A 998 -18.85 -1.56 -14.88
N SER A 999 -19.22 -0.37 -14.39
CA SER A 999 -18.96 0.04 -13.02
C SER A 999 -20.14 -0.37 -12.12
N ASP A 1000 -20.17 0.08 -10.86
CA ASP A 1000 -21.27 -0.22 -9.94
C ASP A 1000 -22.62 0.27 -10.49
N ASP A 1001 -22.67 1.53 -10.95
CA ASP A 1001 -23.89 2.16 -11.44
C ASP A 1001 -23.91 2.37 -12.95
N GLY A 1002 -22.77 2.38 -13.64
CA GLY A 1002 -22.62 2.78 -15.04
C GLY A 1002 -21.61 1.92 -15.81
N ALA A 1003 -20.69 2.55 -16.53
CA ALA A 1003 -19.62 1.88 -17.27
C ALA A 1003 -18.30 2.65 -17.12
N ILE A 1004 -17.21 1.92 -16.87
CA ILE A 1004 -15.92 2.51 -16.46
C ILE A 1004 -15.47 3.62 -17.43
N PHE A 1005 -15.57 3.41 -18.73
CA PHE A 1005 -15.19 4.43 -19.70
C PHE A 1005 -16.17 5.63 -19.67
N SER A 1006 -17.47 5.37 -19.76
CA SER A 1006 -18.50 6.41 -19.79
C SER A 1006 -18.54 7.28 -18.55
N ASP A 1007 -18.33 6.72 -17.35
CA ASP A 1007 -18.43 7.47 -16.10
C ASP A 1007 -17.35 8.56 -16.03
N HIS A 1008 -16.09 8.19 -16.25
CA HIS A 1008 -14.97 9.13 -16.30
C HIS A 1008 -15.02 10.08 -17.51
N PHE A 1009 -15.56 9.62 -18.63
CA PHE A 1009 -15.80 10.46 -19.81
C PHE A 1009 -16.82 11.56 -19.50
N LEU A 1010 -17.92 11.21 -18.82
CA LEU A 1010 -18.98 12.14 -18.47
C LEU A 1010 -18.57 13.08 -17.33
N ASP A 1011 -17.74 12.67 -16.39
CA ASP A 1011 -17.15 13.56 -15.35
C ASP A 1011 -16.39 14.73 -15.99
N SER A 1012 -15.53 14.39 -16.94
CA SER A 1012 -14.73 15.36 -17.71
C SER A 1012 -15.62 16.29 -18.55
N LEU A 1013 -16.66 15.74 -19.19
CA LEU A 1013 -17.62 16.53 -19.97
C LEU A 1013 -18.52 17.42 -19.11
N ARG A 1014 -18.91 16.99 -17.91
CA ARG A 1014 -19.66 17.81 -16.95
C ARG A 1014 -18.88 19.08 -16.62
N ARG A 1015 -17.57 18.93 -16.40
CA ARG A 1015 -16.59 20.03 -16.28
C ARG A 1015 -16.42 20.87 -17.54
N GLY A 1016 -16.98 20.47 -18.69
CA GLY A 1016 -16.94 21.25 -19.92
C GLY A 1016 -15.61 21.17 -20.68
N GLU A 1017 -14.83 20.12 -20.39
CA GLU A 1017 -13.57 19.82 -21.06
C GLU A 1017 -13.79 19.42 -22.53
N SER A 1018 -12.70 19.36 -23.29
CA SER A 1018 -12.75 18.92 -24.70
C SER A 1018 -13.09 17.43 -24.83
N LEU A 1019 -13.53 16.99 -26.02
CA LEU A 1019 -13.74 15.56 -26.28
C LEU A 1019 -12.44 14.76 -26.15
N TYR A 1020 -11.30 15.35 -26.51
CA TYR A 1020 -9.99 14.71 -26.34
C TYR A 1020 -9.60 14.57 -24.87
N THR A 1021 -9.71 15.65 -24.09
CA THR A 1021 -9.44 15.61 -22.64
C THR A 1021 -10.31 14.55 -21.95
N SER A 1022 -11.61 14.55 -22.28
CA SER A 1022 -12.57 13.60 -21.70
C SER A 1022 -12.25 12.17 -22.11
N PHE A 1023 -11.91 11.94 -23.38
CA PHE A 1023 -11.45 10.64 -23.87
C PHE A 1023 -10.19 10.18 -23.15
N ARG A 1024 -9.20 11.07 -22.95
CA ARG A 1024 -7.94 10.70 -22.32
C ARG A 1024 -8.12 10.35 -20.85
N SER A 1025 -8.96 11.10 -20.13
CA SER A 1025 -9.35 10.79 -18.74
C SER A 1025 -9.97 9.40 -18.64
N ALA A 1026 -10.99 9.12 -19.48
CA ALA A 1026 -11.65 7.83 -19.54
C ALA A 1026 -10.74 6.69 -19.99
N GLN A 1027 -9.85 6.94 -20.96
CA GLN A 1027 -8.88 5.97 -21.45
C GLN A 1027 -7.91 5.53 -20.36
N ILE A 1028 -7.37 6.50 -19.61
CA ILE A 1028 -6.45 6.20 -18.50
C ILE A 1028 -7.17 5.38 -17.42
N ALA A 1029 -8.37 5.79 -17.02
CA ALA A 1029 -9.11 5.10 -15.99
C ALA A 1029 -9.48 3.66 -16.40
N ALA A 1030 -9.99 3.50 -17.62
CA ALA A 1030 -10.31 2.18 -18.19
C ALA A 1030 -9.08 1.27 -18.25
N GLN A 1031 -7.92 1.77 -18.69
CA GLN A 1031 -6.70 0.96 -18.79
C GLN A 1031 -6.10 0.60 -17.41
N ILE A 1032 -6.25 1.47 -16.40
CA ILE A 1032 -5.83 1.16 -15.03
C ILE A 1032 -6.73 0.09 -14.41
N ALA A 1033 -8.05 0.24 -14.54
CA ALA A 1033 -9.02 -0.73 -14.03
C ALA A 1033 -8.93 -2.07 -14.79
N HIS A 1034 -8.95 -2.02 -16.12
CA HIS A 1034 -8.98 -3.16 -17.03
C HIS A 1034 -7.96 -2.96 -18.17
N PRO A 1035 -6.73 -3.53 -18.07
CA PRO A 1035 -5.65 -3.29 -19.03
C PRO A 1035 -5.95 -3.79 -20.44
N GLN A 1036 -6.95 -4.68 -20.60
CA GLN A 1036 -7.46 -5.10 -21.90
C GLN A 1036 -8.45 -4.11 -22.51
N GLN A 1037 -9.11 -3.23 -21.74
CA GLN A 1037 -9.97 -2.20 -22.30
C GLN A 1037 -9.09 -1.14 -22.97
N GLN A 1038 -9.11 -1.09 -24.30
CA GLN A 1038 -8.29 -0.19 -25.09
C GLN A 1038 -9.14 0.81 -25.88
N PRO A 1039 -9.70 1.87 -25.26
CA PRO A 1039 -10.54 2.84 -25.95
C PRO A 1039 -9.85 3.48 -27.15
N TRP A 1040 -10.61 3.69 -28.23
CA TRP A 1040 -10.15 4.29 -29.48
C TRP A 1040 -10.86 5.61 -29.79
N ILE A 1041 -10.13 6.52 -30.44
CA ILE A 1041 -10.68 7.75 -31.00
C ILE A 1041 -10.21 7.94 -32.45
N ASP A 1042 -11.14 8.27 -33.34
CA ASP A 1042 -10.87 8.67 -34.72
C ASP A 1042 -11.55 10.03 -34.99
N GLY A 1043 -10.73 11.04 -35.27
CA GLY A 1043 -11.19 12.41 -35.51
C GLY A 1043 -10.86 12.95 -36.89
N ASP A 1044 -9.89 12.36 -37.59
CA ASP A 1044 -9.50 12.77 -38.93
C ASP A 1044 -10.14 11.91 -40.03
N GLY A 1045 -10.73 10.77 -39.65
CA GLY A 1045 -11.55 9.92 -40.49
C GLY A 1045 -10.77 8.98 -41.38
N ASP A 1046 -9.56 8.59 -40.96
CA ASP A 1046 -8.72 7.64 -41.70
C ASP A 1046 -9.01 6.16 -41.34
N GLY A 1047 -9.79 5.93 -40.28
CA GLY A 1047 -10.16 4.60 -39.79
C GLY A 1047 -9.10 3.94 -38.92
N VAL A 1048 -8.10 4.70 -38.45
CA VAL A 1048 -7.08 4.26 -37.50
C VAL A 1048 -7.49 4.70 -36.10
N GLY A 1049 -7.57 3.74 -35.18
CA GLY A 1049 -7.84 4.04 -33.78
C GLY A 1049 -6.65 4.72 -33.12
N THR A 1050 -6.87 5.93 -32.59
CA THR A 1050 -5.97 6.69 -31.72
C THR A 1050 -4.63 7.09 -32.36
N ASP A 1051 -4.60 8.25 -33.00
CA ASP A 1051 -3.37 8.93 -33.45
C ASP A 1051 -3.41 10.44 -33.17
N ASP A 1052 -2.28 11.13 -33.37
CA ASP A 1052 -2.15 12.57 -33.08
C ASP A 1052 -3.10 13.44 -33.93
N ALA A 1053 -3.44 13.04 -35.15
CA ALA A 1053 -4.32 13.80 -36.03
C ALA A 1053 -5.78 13.72 -35.54
N SER A 1054 -6.22 12.52 -35.16
CA SER A 1054 -7.49 12.26 -34.51
C SER A 1054 -7.65 13.03 -33.19
N GLN A 1055 -6.62 13.00 -32.35
CA GLN A 1055 -6.58 13.76 -31.08
C GLN A 1055 -6.69 15.27 -31.33
N THR A 1056 -5.98 15.78 -32.33
CA THR A 1056 -6.01 17.20 -32.71
C THR A 1056 -7.43 17.66 -33.07
N VAL A 1057 -8.18 16.86 -33.84
CA VAL A 1057 -9.57 17.22 -34.20
C VAL A 1057 -10.50 17.14 -32.99
N ALA A 1058 -10.35 16.11 -32.15
CA ALA A 1058 -11.18 15.93 -30.95
C ALA A 1058 -10.94 17.02 -29.89
N ALA A 1059 -9.71 17.52 -29.74
CA ALA A 1059 -9.38 18.59 -28.81
C ALA A 1059 -10.06 19.94 -29.17
N GLN A 1060 -10.48 20.07 -30.44
CA GLN A 1060 -11.25 21.21 -30.94
C GLN A 1060 -12.77 21.08 -30.72
N ARG A 1061 -13.23 19.97 -30.12
CA ARG A 1061 -14.64 19.67 -29.87
C ARG A 1061 -14.93 19.66 -28.38
N GLY A 1062 -16.15 20.01 -28.02
CA GLY A 1062 -16.65 19.98 -26.65
C GLY A 1062 -18.08 20.49 -26.60
N PHE A 1063 -18.73 20.37 -25.44
CA PHE A 1063 -20.13 20.76 -25.27
C PHE A 1063 -20.33 22.08 -24.52
N ALA A 1064 -19.28 22.61 -23.89
CA ALA A 1064 -19.31 23.91 -23.24
C ALA A 1064 -19.08 25.06 -24.23
N PHE A 1065 -19.87 26.12 -24.06
CA PHE A 1065 -19.71 27.41 -24.75
C PHE A 1065 -19.66 28.55 -23.72
N ALA A 1066 -19.45 29.77 -24.19
CA ALA A 1066 -19.25 30.91 -23.29
C ALA A 1066 -20.45 31.08 -22.34
N GLY A 1067 -20.18 31.04 -21.02
CA GLY A 1067 -21.19 31.17 -19.96
C GLY A 1067 -21.96 29.89 -19.57
N THR A 1068 -21.56 28.69 -20.02
CA THR A 1068 -22.21 27.41 -19.63
C THR A 1068 -21.31 26.47 -18.83
N PHE A 1069 -20.25 27.00 -18.24
CA PHE A 1069 -19.50 26.23 -17.27
C PHE A 1069 -20.30 26.14 -15.96
N PRO A 1070 -20.33 24.94 -15.34
CA PRO A 1070 -20.95 24.78 -14.04
C PRO A 1070 -20.12 25.49 -12.97
N ASP A 1071 -20.67 25.60 -11.76
CA ASP A 1071 -19.83 25.78 -10.58
C ASP A 1071 -18.82 24.61 -10.53
N GLU A 1072 -17.59 24.86 -10.07
CA GLU A 1072 -16.51 23.86 -10.13
C GLU A 1072 -16.91 22.55 -9.43
N ILE A 1073 -16.89 21.44 -10.17
CA ILE A 1073 -17.07 20.07 -9.70
C ILE A 1073 -15.74 19.37 -10.00
N TRP A 1074 -14.97 19.02 -8.98
CA TRP A 1074 -13.70 18.33 -9.11
C TRP A 1074 -13.88 16.87 -8.67
N PRO A 1075 -13.49 15.87 -9.48
CA PRO A 1075 -13.45 14.50 -9.01
C PRO A 1075 -12.42 14.36 -7.89
N PRO A 1076 -12.64 13.42 -6.96
CA PRO A 1076 -11.70 13.16 -5.88
C PRO A 1076 -10.34 12.71 -6.45
N PHE A 1077 -9.28 12.99 -5.71
CA PHE A 1077 -7.90 12.66 -6.08
C PHE A 1077 -7.28 11.67 -5.10
N ILE A 1078 -6.98 10.46 -5.60
CA ILE A 1078 -6.19 9.46 -4.88
C ILE A 1078 -4.71 9.85 -4.97
N ALA A 1079 -4.25 10.59 -3.96
CA ALA A 1079 -2.91 11.17 -3.93
C ALA A 1079 -1.81 10.14 -3.66
N GLU A 1080 -2.11 9.11 -2.85
CA GLU A 1080 -1.14 8.10 -2.44
C GLU A 1080 -1.86 6.79 -2.06
N VAL A 1081 -1.22 5.64 -2.34
CA VAL A 1081 -1.60 4.34 -1.78
C VAL A 1081 -0.40 3.72 -1.07
N GLN A 1082 -0.60 3.14 0.13
CA GLN A 1082 0.50 2.54 0.89
C GLN A 1082 0.85 1.14 0.38
N PRO A 1083 2.13 0.72 0.42
CA PRO A 1083 2.54 -0.65 0.15
C PRO A 1083 1.74 -1.65 1.00
N ILE A 1084 1.27 -2.72 0.35
CA ILE A 1084 0.51 -3.80 1.00
C ILE A 1084 1.47 -4.96 1.21
N GLU A 1085 1.68 -5.35 2.46
CA GLU A 1085 2.43 -6.55 2.83
C GLU A 1085 1.47 -7.54 3.49
N PRO A 1086 0.88 -8.49 2.75
CA PRO A 1086 0.05 -9.51 3.35
C PRO A 1086 0.88 -10.44 4.22
N ASP A 1087 0.35 -10.83 5.38
CA ASP A 1087 1.01 -11.83 6.21
C ASP A 1087 0.90 -13.25 5.65
N GLU A 1088 1.52 -14.22 6.33
CA GLU A 1088 1.51 -15.64 5.94
C GLU A 1088 0.10 -16.25 5.81
N GLN A 1089 -0.95 -15.59 6.32
CA GLN A 1089 -2.33 -16.03 6.21
C GLN A 1089 -3.11 -15.27 5.13
N GLY A 1090 -2.45 -14.40 4.37
CA GLY A 1090 -3.06 -13.65 3.28
C GLY A 1090 -3.82 -12.41 3.73
N ARG A 1091 -3.40 -11.80 4.84
CA ARG A 1091 -4.06 -10.63 5.42
C ARG A 1091 -3.20 -9.39 5.24
N GLY A 1092 -3.72 -8.42 4.48
CA GLY A 1092 -3.08 -7.14 4.23
C GLY A 1092 -3.92 -5.97 4.73
N VAL A 1093 -3.29 -4.81 4.86
CA VAL A 1093 -3.99 -3.54 5.13
C VAL A 1093 -3.95 -2.70 3.87
N LEU A 1094 -5.11 -2.33 3.36
CA LEU A 1094 -5.29 -1.45 2.21
C LEU A 1094 -5.43 -0.02 2.72
N ARG A 1095 -4.66 0.92 2.17
CA ARG A 1095 -4.72 2.34 2.54
C ARG A 1095 -4.51 3.25 1.35
N ALA A 1096 -5.35 4.27 1.26
CA ALA A 1096 -5.29 5.32 0.25
C ALA A 1096 -5.48 6.69 0.90
N GLN A 1097 -4.72 7.70 0.47
CA GLN A 1097 -4.99 9.09 0.77
C GLN A 1097 -5.84 9.67 -0.36
N VAL A 1098 -7.06 10.12 -0.04
CA VAL A 1098 -8.03 10.64 -1.01
C VAL A 1098 -8.48 12.02 -0.60
N ARG A 1099 -8.24 13.00 -1.48
CA ARG A 1099 -8.54 14.42 -1.25
C ARG A 1099 -9.62 14.87 -2.20
N ASP A 1100 -10.43 15.82 -1.77
CA ASP A 1100 -11.54 16.33 -2.56
C ASP A 1100 -11.80 17.82 -2.26
N ASP A 1101 -12.49 18.54 -3.16
CA ASP A 1101 -12.84 19.95 -2.96
C ASP A 1101 -14.09 20.13 -2.10
N VAL A 1102 -15.00 19.15 -2.11
CA VAL A 1102 -16.23 19.14 -1.30
C VAL A 1102 -16.17 18.09 -0.20
N ASN A 1103 -16.42 16.81 -0.52
CA ASN A 1103 -16.30 15.66 0.36
C ASN A 1103 -16.29 14.36 -0.47
N VAL A 1104 -15.33 13.49 -0.15
CA VAL A 1104 -15.33 12.08 -0.56
C VAL A 1104 -16.54 11.36 0.06
N ASP A 1105 -17.30 10.64 -0.76
CA ASP A 1105 -18.45 9.83 -0.35
C ASP A 1105 -18.05 8.39 -0.06
N SER A 1106 -17.27 7.77 -0.96
CA SER A 1106 -16.83 6.39 -0.81
C SER A 1106 -15.42 6.16 -1.34
N VAL A 1107 -14.72 5.19 -0.76
CA VAL A 1107 -13.40 4.70 -1.22
C VAL A 1107 -13.42 3.18 -1.13
N TRP A 1108 -12.97 2.50 -2.17
CA TRP A 1108 -12.90 1.04 -2.18
C TRP A 1108 -11.72 0.54 -3.00
N ALA A 1109 -11.40 -0.73 -2.83
CA ALA A 1109 -10.37 -1.42 -3.59
C ALA A 1109 -10.91 -2.72 -4.15
N VAL A 1110 -10.68 -2.97 -5.43
CA VAL A 1110 -11.01 -4.22 -6.13
C VAL A 1110 -9.74 -5.06 -6.27
N ILE A 1111 -9.80 -6.33 -5.90
CA ILE A 1111 -8.66 -7.25 -5.87
C ILE A 1111 -8.81 -8.27 -7.00
N TYR A 1112 -7.82 -8.28 -7.89
CA TYR A 1112 -7.68 -9.24 -8.99
C TYR A 1112 -6.65 -10.30 -8.57
N PRO A 1113 -7.08 -11.51 -8.17
CA PRO A 1113 -6.15 -12.55 -7.76
C PRO A 1113 -5.32 -13.09 -8.94
N PRO A 1114 -4.17 -13.72 -8.69
CA PRO A 1114 -3.35 -14.38 -9.71
C PRO A 1114 -4.10 -15.31 -10.66
N SER A 1115 -5.15 -16.00 -10.18
CA SER A 1115 -5.99 -16.89 -10.98
C SER A 1115 -7.02 -16.17 -11.85
N TYR A 1116 -7.24 -14.87 -11.63
CA TYR A 1116 -8.18 -14.11 -12.44
C TYR A 1116 -7.71 -14.07 -13.89
N SER A 1117 -8.63 -14.45 -14.77
CA SER A 1117 -8.49 -14.28 -16.21
C SER A 1117 -9.72 -13.53 -16.68
N ALA A 1118 -9.51 -12.42 -17.38
CA ALA A 1118 -10.59 -11.72 -18.06
C ALA A 1118 -11.29 -12.68 -19.06
N PRO A 1119 -12.61 -12.52 -19.29
CA PRO A 1119 -13.32 -13.26 -20.33
C PRO A 1119 -12.67 -13.03 -21.70
N ALA A 1120 -12.55 -14.09 -22.51
CA ALA A 1120 -11.86 -14.01 -23.79
C ALA A 1120 -12.71 -13.39 -24.91
N GLU A 1121 -14.02 -13.66 -24.93
CA GLU A 1121 -14.97 -13.12 -25.90
C GLU A 1121 -16.34 -13.00 -25.22
N SER A 1122 -17.04 -11.89 -25.42
CA SER A 1122 -18.38 -11.64 -24.91
C SER A 1122 -19.06 -10.58 -25.74
N GLU A 1123 -20.31 -10.83 -26.12
CA GLU A 1123 -21.17 -9.78 -26.68
C GLU A 1123 -21.77 -8.89 -25.60
N GLU A 1124 -21.57 -9.22 -24.32
CA GLU A 1124 -22.17 -8.53 -23.19
C GLU A 1124 -21.16 -7.61 -22.50
N LEU A 1125 -21.57 -6.37 -22.17
CA LEU A 1125 -20.89 -5.51 -21.20
C LEU A 1125 -20.57 -6.32 -19.94
N VAL A 1126 -19.29 -6.35 -19.57
CA VAL A 1126 -18.78 -7.25 -18.55
C VAL A 1126 -19.04 -6.69 -17.17
N GLN A 1127 -19.75 -7.44 -16.34
CA GLN A 1127 -19.89 -7.15 -14.91
C GLN A 1127 -19.11 -8.22 -14.13
N GLU A 1128 -18.22 -7.78 -13.25
CA GLU A 1128 -17.33 -8.68 -12.51
C GLU A 1128 -17.73 -8.76 -11.04
N ALA A 1129 -17.75 -9.97 -10.49
CA ALA A 1129 -17.93 -10.21 -9.06
C ALA A 1129 -16.56 -10.53 -8.45
N LEU A 1130 -15.76 -9.48 -8.24
CA LEU A 1130 -14.42 -9.59 -7.65
C LEU A 1130 -14.43 -9.27 -6.16
N PRO A 1131 -13.47 -9.82 -5.39
CA PRO A 1131 -13.26 -9.39 -4.01
C PRO A 1131 -13.06 -7.89 -3.96
N THR A 1132 -13.92 -7.21 -3.20
CA THR A 1132 -13.92 -5.75 -3.06
C THR A 1132 -13.87 -5.41 -1.58
N ALA A 1133 -13.02 -4.47 -1.21
CA ALA A 1133 -12.87 -3.97 0.15
C ALA A 1133 -13.27 -2.50 0.18
N VAL A 1134 -14.29 -2.15 0.98
CA VAL A 1134 -14.65 -0.75 1.25
C VAL A 1134 -13.69 -0.18 2.29
N LEU A 1135 -13.03 0.93 1.94
CA LEU A 1135 -12.09 1.63 2.79
C LEU A 1135 -12.81 2.70 3.60
N LEU A 1136 -12.63 2.67 4.92
CA LEU A 1136 -13.28 3.60 5.83
C LEU A 1136 -12.36 4.79 6.12
N ASP A 1137 -12.96 5.98 6.30
CA ASP A 1137 -12.26 7.19 6.73
C ASP A 1137 -11.52 6.97 8.07
N GLN A 1138 -10.22 7.28 8.07
CA GLN A 1138 -9.27 7.18 9.19
C GLN A 1138 -8.80 8.58 9.65
N GLY A 1139 -9.34 9.66 9.05
CA GLY A 1139 -8.97 11.05 9.29
C GLY A 1139 -7.74 11.51 8.51
N ASN A 1140 -7.58 12.83 8.36
CA ASN A 1140 -6.51 13.47 7.57
C ASN A 1140 -6.44 12.95 6.11
N ASP A 1141 -7.61 12.80 5.49
CA ASP A 1141 -7.78 12.33 4.10
C ASP A 1141 -7.36 10.86 3.87
N TRP A 1142 -7.08 10.08 4.92
CA TRP A 1142 -6.72 8.67 4.80
C TRP A 1142 -7.93 7.76 4.93
N TYR A 1143 -8.01 6.79 4.03
CA TYR A 1143 -9.01 5.74 4.02
C TYR A 1143 -8.31 4.38 4.09
N GLY A 1144 -8.90 3.41 4.79
CA GLY A 1144 -8.31 2.08 4.80
C GLY A 1144 -9.22 0.96 5.28
N ALA A 1145 -8.82 -0.26 4.92
CA ALA A 1145 -9.52 -1.50 5.21
C ALA A 1145 -8.52 -2.61 5.51
N ARG A 1146 -8.95 -3.64 6.25
CA ARG A 1146 -8.25 -4.93 6.29
C ARG A 1146 -8.81 -5.80 5.17
N PHE A 1147 -7.94 -6.51 4.47
CA PHE A 1147 -8.32 -7.44 3.42
C PHE A 1147 -7.59 -8.78 3.56
N ASP A 1148 -8.36 -9.85 3.41
CA ASP A 1148 -8.05 -11.16 3.98
C ASP A 1148 -8.11 -12.28 2.93
N GLY A 1149 -8.09 -11.84 1.67
CA GLY A 1149 -8.26 -12.64 0.47
C GLY A 1149 -6.98 -12.85 -0.33
N PHE A 1150 -5.82 -12.36 0.13
CA PHE A 1150 -4.52 -12.55 -0.51
C PHE A 1150 -4.04 -14.01 -0.34
N ARG A 1151 -4.67 -14.96 -1.01
CA ARG A 1151 -4.52 -16.41 -0.72
C ARG A 1151 -3.85 -17.22 -1.81
N GLU A 1152 -3.57 -16.62 -2.96
CA GLU A 1152 -3.05 -17.33 -4.11
C GLU A 1152 -1.58 -17.00 -4.33
N ASN A 1153 -0.73 -18.01 -4.52
CA ASN A 1153 0.67 -17.75 -4.87
C ASN A 1153 0.73 -17.05 -6.24
N GLY A 1154 1.43 -15.92 -6.31
CA GLY A 1154 1.50 -15.09 -7.51
C GLY A 1154 1.40 -13.61 -7.17
N THR A 1155 1.06 -12.81 -8.17
CA THR A 1155 0.87 -11.36 -8.04
C THR A 1155 -0.63 -11.06 -8.09
N ASP A 1156 -1.20 -10.60 -6.99
CA ASP A 1156 -2.50 -9.93 -6.99
C ASP A 1156 -2.33 -8.52 -7.55
N ARG A 1157 -3.31 -8.05 -8.32
CA ARG A 1157 -3.43 -6.66 -8.73
C ARG A 1157 -4.56 -6.01 -7.95
N VAL A 1158 -4.28 -4.92 -7.24
CA VAL A 1158 -5.26 -4.19 -6.44
C VAL A 1158 -5.50 -2.84 -7.09
N VAL A 1159 -6.75 -2.47 -7.32
CA VAL A 1159 -7.15 -1.19 -7.93
C VAL A 1159 -8.01 -0.42 -6.95
N PHE A 1160 -7.61 0.80 -6.61
CA PHE A 1160 -8.30 1.71 -5.70
C PHE A 1160 -9.15 2.70 -6.48
N PHE A 1161 -10.36 2.92 -5.99
CA PHE A 1161 -11.37 3.83 -6.52
C PHE A 1161 -11.89 4.74 -5.40
N ALA A 1162 -12.44 5.88 -5.79
CA ALA A 1162 -13.11 6.80 -4.87
C ALA A 1162 -14.15 7.64 -5.61
N ASP A 1163 -15.26 7.92 -4.94
CA ASP A 1163 -16.33 8.79 -5.42
C ASP A 1163 -16.58 9.93 -4.44
N ASP A 1164 -17.07 11.06 -4.94
CA ASP A 1164 -17.51 12.19 -4.14
C ASP A 1164 -19.03 12.26 -3.97
N ASN A 1165 -19.50 13.19 -3.14
CA ASN A 1165 -20.93 13.40 -2.90
C ASN A 1165 -21.66 14.15 -4.03
N GLN A 1166 -20.96 14.49 -5.11
CA GLN A 1166 -21.48 15.09 -6.34
C GLN A 1166 -21.60 14.06 -7.48
N GLY A 1167 -21.20 12.81 -7.22
CA GLY A 1167 -21.22 11.69 -8.16
C GLY A 1167 -20.15 11.81 -9.24
N ALA A 1168 -18.97 12.34 -8.91
CA ALA A 1168 -17.78 12.27 -9.75
C ALA A 1168 -16.77 11.23 -9.21
N HIS A 1169 -16.00 10.65 -10.12
CA HIS A 1169 -15.20 9.45 -9.87
C HIS A 1169 -13.72 9.77 -10.02
N ALA A 1170 -12.94 9.43 -9.00
CA ALA A 1170 -11.50 9.59 -9.01
C ALA A 1170 -10.85 8.77 -10.12
N ARG A 1171 -9.80 9.31 -10.74
CA ARG A 1171 -8.91 8.49 -11.54
C ARG A 1171 -8.35 7.34 -10.66
N PRO A 1172 -8.55 6.07 -11.03
CA PRO A 1172 -8.13 4.95 -10.19
C PRO A 1172 -6.61 4.83 -10.09
N VAL A 1173 -6.14 4.18 -9.03
CA VAL A 1173 -4.72 3.87 -8.80
C VAL A 1173 -4.55 2.37 -8.61
N SER A 1174 -3.59 1.75 -9.31
CA SER A 1174 -3.32 0.33 -9.19
C SER A 1174 -1.96 0.04 -8.55
N MET A 1175 -1.87 -1.12 -7.88
CA MET A 1175 -0.61 -1.65 -7.35
C MET A 1175 -0.61 -3.17 -7.36
N ASN A 1176 0.58 -3.76 -7.30
CA ASN A 1176 0.79 -5.20 -7.28
C ASN A 1176 1.17 -5.68 -5.88
N VAL A 1177 0.65 -6.84 -5.50
CA VAL A 1177 0.92 -7.49 -4.21
C VAL A 1177 1.40 -8.92 -4.47
N GLN A 1178 2.57 -9.29 -3.96
CA GLN A 1178 3.19 -10.59 -4.25
C GLN A 1178 3.04 -11.57 -3.09
N LEU A 1179 2.55 -12.77 -3.37
CA LEU A 1179 2.43 -13.88 -2.42
C LEU A 1179 3.22 -15.10 -2.90
N GLY A 1180 3.86 -15.80 -1.97
CA GLY A 1180 4.52 -17.09 -2.21
C GLY A 1180 5.73 -17.01 -3.15
N SER A 1181 6.89 -16.59 -2.62
CA SER A 1181 8.17 -17.01 -3.18
C SER A 1181 8.34 -18.51 -2.94
N ASN A 1182 8.78 -19.27 -3.96
CA ASN A 1182 8.97 -20.72 -3.91
C ASN A 1182 9.97 -21.16 -2.81
N ASP A 1183 9.52 -21.32 -1.57
CA ASP A 1183 10.18 -22.13 -0.56
C ASP A 1183 9.91 -23.61 -0.86
N VAL A 1184 10.82 -24.22 -1.63
CA VAL A 1184 10.82 -25.67 -1.85
C VAL A 1184 11.21 -26.37 -0.56
N TYR A 1185 10.22 -26.82 0.23
CA TYR A 1185 10.43 -27.74 1.33
C TYR A 1185 10.89 -29.12 0.82
N LEU A 1186 12.17 -29.46 0.95
CA LEU A 1186 12.64 -30.84 0.78
C LEU A 1186 12.43 -31.66 2.08
N PRO A 1187 11.93 -32.91 2.00
CA PRO A 1187 11.56 -33.70 3.16
C PRO A 1187 12.79 -34.24 3.93
N LEU A 1188 12.67 -34.20 5.26
CA LEU A 1188 13.65 -34.69 6.23
C LEU A 1188 13.95 -36.19 6.04
N ILE A 1189 15.06 -36.54 5.38
CA ILE A 1189 15.59 -37.91 5.43
C ILE A 1189 16.49 -38.04 6.66
N ARG A 1190 15.99 -38.72 7.70
CA ARG A 1190 16.83 -39.20 8.80
C ARG A 1190 17.85 -40.21 8.25
N ARG A 1191 19.14 -39.93 8.43
CA ARG A 1191 20.18 -40.96 8.56
C ARG A 1191 21.03 -40.68 9.79
#